data_AF-A0A7F8QWX7-F1
#
_entry.id   AF-A0A7F8QWX7-F1
#
_cell.length_a   1.000
_cell.length_b   1.000
_cell.length_c   1.000
_cell.angle_alpha   90.00
_cell.angle_beta   90.00
_cell.angle_gamma   90.00
#
_symmetry.space_group_name_H-M   'P 1'
#
loop_
_entity.id
_entity.type
_entity.pdbx_description
1 polymer ?
#
loop_
_entity_poly.entity_id
_entity_poly.type
_entity_poly.pdbx_seq_one_letter_code
_entity_poly.pdbx_strand_id
1 'polypeptide(L)'
;MLGFLKRPVVVTADINLNVVVLTAVGLLSRLWQLAYPRAVVFDEVYYGQYISFYMKRIFFLDGSGPPFGHMLLALGGYLGGFDGNFLWNRIGAEYSSNVPVWSLRLLPALTGALLVPMAYQILLELGFSHCTATGAALLMLIENALITQSRLMLLESVLIFFNLLAVLSYLKFSNSQKQRPFSLSWWFWLTLTGVACSCAVGVKYVGVCTYLLVLAVAGVHAWHLIGDRTLSHVRVLCHLLARAAALLVVPALMYLLFFYVHLILVYRSGPHDQIMSSAFQASLEVRRGATAASERTSLYPSCHNRGWLLGLAIVRPHKAAARVWLLPHARHHPAGPRCACVDPGGPVSSRPALCLRRHQLVVSNPPRPVRHGDVVQLVHGMTTRFLNTHDVAAPLSPHSQEVSCYVDYNISMPSQNLWRLDIVNRESDTEVWKTILSEIRLMHVNTSAVLKLSGAHLPDWGFRQLEVVGEKLSRGYHESMVWNVEEHRYGKSQEQKERELELHSPAQMDVSRNLSFMARFLELQWRMLTVRSDDSEHKYSSSPLDWITLDTSIAYWLHPRTSAQIHLLGNVVIWASASLATLVYALLFLWYLLRRRRSIRDLPEDSWLRWVLAGALCAGGWAVNYLPFFLMEKTLFLYHYLPALTFQILLLPVVLQHISDHLCRSPLLRSLFSGLVVAWYSCACHVFNTLRPLTYGDRSLSPSELKALRWKDSWDILIRKY
;
A
#
# COMPACT_ATOMS: atom_id res chain seq x y z
N MET A 1 18.53 46.50 -13.53
CA MET A 1 17.86 45.19 -13.58
C MET A 1 16.37 45.27 -14.00
N LEU A 2 15.94 46.26 -14.80
CA LEU A 2 14.54 46.35 -15.30
C LEU A 2 14.49 46.60 -16.82
N GLY A 3 15.19 45.77 -17.58
CA GLY A 3 15.19 45.81 -19.06
C GLY A 3 14.25 44.80 -19.72
N PHE A 4 13.53 43.97 -18.97
CA PHE A 4 12.83 42.79 -19.48
C PHE A 4 11.42 43.05 -20.04
N LEU A 5 10.91 44.29 -19.97
CA LEU A 5 9.51 44.61 -20.32
C LEU A 5 9.32 45.33 -21.67
N LYS A 6 10.35 45.43 -22.52
CA LYS A 6 10.26 46.16 -23.81
C LYS A 6 10.03 45.30 -25.07
N ARG A 7 9.65 44.03 -24.93
CA ARG A 7 9.21 43.21 -26.08
C ARG A 7 7.76 42.76 -25.87
N PRO A 8 6.88 42.81 -26.89
CA PRO A 8 5.54 42.25 -26.75
C PRO A 8 5.66 40.76 -26.40
N VAL A 9 4.90 40.32 -25.40
CA VAL A 9 4.77 38.90 -25.09
C VAL A 9 3.97 38.28 -26.24
N VAL A 10 4.67 37.76 -27.23
CA VAL A 10 4.04 37.01 -28.34
C VAL A 10 3.80 35.59 -27.83
N VAL A 11 2.54 35.27 -27.54
CA VAL A 11 2.11 33.90 -27.22
C VAL A 11 1.73 33.22 -28.54
N THR A 12 2.62 32.37 -29.04
CA THR A 12 2.32 31.48 -30.18
C THR A 12 1.72 30.18 -29.64
N ALA A 13 0.50 29.86 -30.05
CA ALA A 13 -0.19 28.61 -29.68
C ALA A 13 -0.25 27.66 -30.88
N ASP A 14 0.51 26.58 -30.83
CA ASP A 14 0.46 25.51 -31.83
C ASP A 14 -0.49 24.40 -31.37
N ILE A 15 -1.60 24.21 -32.09
CA ILE A 15 -2.61 23.21 -31.77
C ILE A 15 -2.36 21.96 -32.62
N ASN A 16 -1.97 20.86 -31.97
CA ASN A 16 -1.88 19.56 -32.65
C ASN A 16 -3.27 18.90 -32.68
N LEU A 17 -3.93 18.96 -33.85
CA LEU A 17 -5.27 18.41 -34.06
C LEU A 17 -5.37 16.92 -33.72
N ASN A 18 -4.31 16.12 -33.97
CA ASN A 18 -4.33 14.70 -33.66
C ASN A 18 -4.45 14.45 -32.16
N VAL A 19 -3.71 15.22 -31.35
CA VAL A 19 -3.79 15.12 -29.89
C VAL A 19 -5.20 15.48 -29.42
N VAL A 20 -5.79 16.56 -29.94
CA VAL A 20 -7.15 17.00 -29.58
C VAL A 20 -8.19 15.92 -29.90
N VAL A 21 -8.15 15.35 -31.12
CA VAL A 21 -9.07 14.29 -31.54
C VAL A 21 -8.89 13.03 -30.69
N LEU A 22 -7.65 12.60 -30.47
CA LEU A 22 -7.35 11.42 -29.64
C LEU A 22 -7.80 11.63 -28.18
N THR A 23 -7.63 12.82 -27.62
CA THR A 23 -8.15 13.16 -26.28
C THR A 23 -9.67 13.12 -26.27
N ALA A 24 -10.35 13.70 -27.25
CA ALA A 24 -11.81 13.70 -27.32
C ALA A 24 -12.38 12.28 -27.42
N VAL A 25 -11.82 11.44 -28.31
CA VAL A 25 -12.24 10.04 -28.48
C VAL A 25 -11.90 9.21 -27.23
N GLY A 26 -10.73 9.44 -26.61
CA GLY A 26 -10.35 8.84 -25.34
C GLY A 26 -11.37 9.14 -24.24
N LEU A 27 -11.72 10.42 -24.06
CA LEU A 27 -12.73 10.86 -23.08
C LEU A 27 -14.10 10.24 -23.35
N LEU A 28 -14.56 10.24 -24.60
CA LEU A 28 -15.83 9.62 -24.98
C LEU A 28 -15.86 8.13 -24.62
N SER A 29 -14.77 7.39 -24.91
CA SER A 29 -14.72 5.95 -24.64
C SER A 29 -14.80 5.62 -23.14
N ARG A 30 -14.13 6.40 -22.27
CA ARG A 30 -14.03 6.05 -20.84
C ARG A 30 -15.11 6.69 -19.98
N LEU A 31 -15.63 7.85 -20.38
CA LEU A 31 -16.73 8.51 -19.68
C LEU A 31 -18.11 7.99 -20.09
N TRP A 32 -18.19 7.16 -21.14
CA TRP A 32 -19.45 6.55 -21.57
C TRP A 32 -20.12 5.76 -20.44
N GLN A 33 -21.34 6.17 -20.08
CA GLN A 33 -22.20 5.52 -19.07
C GLN A 33 -21.49 5.14 -17.78
N LEU A 34 -20.69 6.05 -17.22
CA LEU A 34 -19.85 5.77 -16.05
C LEU A 34 -20.62 5.35 -14.78
N ALA A 35 -21.86 5.84 -14.64
CA ALA A 35 -22.75 5.46 -13.54
C ALA A 35 -23.21 3.99 -13.62
N TYR A 36 -23.11 3.36 -14.78
CA TYR A 36 -23.48 1.96 -14.98
C TYR A 36 -22.22 1.06 -14.89
N PRO A 37 -22.27 -0.05 -14.11
CA PRO A 37 -23.40 -0.54 -13.32
C PRO A 37 -23.52 0.23 -11.99
N ARG A 38 -24.76 0.45 -11.51
CA ARG A 38 -25.04 1.03 -10.18
C ARG A 38 -24.92 -0.01 -9.06
N ALA A 39 -23.85 -0.79 -9.11
CA ALA A 39 -23.56 -1.80 -8.11
C ALA A 39 -22.05 -1.85 -7.83
N VAL A 40 -21.70 -2.31 -6.64
CA VAL A 40 -20.32 -2.49 -6.20
C VAL A 40 -19.65 -3.60 -7.03
N VAL A 41 -18.48 -3.30 -7.57
CA VAL A 41 -17.68 -4.21 -8.41
C VAL A 41 -16.49 -4.77 -7.60
N PHE A 42 -15.90 -5.90 -8.01
CA PHE A 42 -14.80 -6.64 -7.38
C PHE A 42 -13.99 -5.88 -6.30
N ASP A 43 -13.02 -5.04 -6.69
CA ASP A 43 -12.16 -4.31 -5.74
C ASP A 43 -12.75 -2.96 -5.27
N GLU A 44 -13.91 -2.53 -5.82
CA GLU A 44 -14.61 -1.34 -5.32
C GLU A 44 -15.08 -1.53 -3.87
N VAL A 45 -15.26 -2.78 -3.42
CA VAL A 45 -15.57 -3.11 -2.03
C VAL A 45 -14.49 -2.56 -1.09
N TYR A 46 -13.22 -2.82 -1.38
CA TYR A 46 -12.10 -2.40 -0.51
C TYR A 46 -11.81 -0.91 -0.63
N TYR A 47 -11.68 -0.40 -1.86
CA TYR A 47 -11.41 1.03 -2.07
C TYR A 47 -12.56 1.90 -1.54
N GLY A 48 -13.80 1.42 -1.65
CA GLY A 48 -14.97 2.08 -1.10
C GLY A 48 -14.92 2.19 0.43
N GLN A 49 -14.51 1.12 1.12
CA GLN A 49 -14.30 1.16 2.57
C GLN A 49 -13.27 2.21 2.96
N TYR A 50 -12.14 2.27 2.24
CA TYR A 50 -11.10 3.27 2.49
C TYR A 50 -11.60 4.71 2.27
N ILE A 51 -12.39 4.95 1.23
CA ILE A 51 -13.01 6.26 0.99
C ILE A 51 -13.97 6.62 2.13
N SER A 52 -14.80 5.67 2.58
CA SER A 52 -15.65 5.85 3.76
C SER A 52 -14.84 6.19 5.02
N PHE A 53 -13.67 5.59 5.20
CA PHE A 53 -12.78 5.92 6.32
C PHE A 53 -12.20 7.33 6.21
N TYR A 54 -11.81 7.80 5.03
CA TYR A 54 -11.40 9.20 4.84
C TYR A 54 -12.54 10.18 5.13
N MET A 55 -13.76 9.93 4.65
CA MET A 55 -14.92 10.79 4.93
C MET A 55 -15.21 10.87 6.43
N LYS A 56 -15.09 9.74 7.13
CA LYS A 56 -15.34 9.64 8.58
C LYS A 56 -14.13 10.04 9.43
N ARG A 57 -12.98 10.28 8.81
CA ARG A 57 -11.68 10.60 9.43
C ARG A 57 -11.14 9.49 10.33
N ILE A 58 -11.43 8.23 9.99
CA ILE A 58 -11.13 7.01 10.78
C ILE A 58 -9.84 6.36 10.30
N PHE A 59 -8.93 6.05 11.23
CA PHE A 59 -7.65 5.39 10.96
C PHE A 59 -7.81 3.97 10.40
N PHE A 60 -7.07 3.71 9.34
CA PHE A 60 -6.97 2.40 8.71
C PHE A 60 -5.55 2.16 8.23
N LEU A 61 -5.15 0.90 8.20
CA LEU A 61 -3.92 0.44 7.60
C LEU A 61 -4.28 -0.30 6.32
N ASP A 62 -3.64 0.06 5.21
CA ASP A 62 -3.75 -0.67 3.95
C ASP A 62 -2.41 -1.31 3.60
N GLY A 63 -2.42 -2.63 3.41
CA GLY A 63 -1.25 -3.40 2.99
C GLY A 63 -0.98 -3.33 1.47
N SER A 64 -1.90 -2.77 0.68
CA SER A 64 -1.80 -2.74 -0.78
C SER A 64 -0.83 -1.68 -1.31
N GLY A 65 -0.66 -0.57 -0.58
CA GLY A 65 0.27 0.49 -0.99
C GLY A 65 0.05 1.83 -0.28
N PRO A 66 0.80 2.87 -0.67
CA PRO A 66 0.74 4.18 -0.03
C PRO A 66 -0.62 4.89 -0.21
N PRO A 67 -0.91 5.94 0.59
CA PRO A 67 -2.26 6.48 0.73
C PRO A 67 -2.70 7.41 -0.42
N PHE A 68 -1.80 7.86 -1.29
CA PHE A 68 -2.11 8.93 -2.25
C PHE A 68 -3.20 8.56 -3.26
N GLY A 69 -3.20 7.33 -3.75
CA GLY A 69 -4.28 6.83 -4.62
C GLY A 69 -5.64 6.87 -3.94
N HIS A 70 -5.70 6.42 -2.68
CA HIS A 70 -6.93 6.43 -1.90
C HIS A 70 -7.41 7.85 -1.58
N MET A 71 -6.48 8.77 -1.26
CA MET A 71 -6.81 10.18 -1.04
C MET A 71 -7.38 10.84 -2.30
N LEU A 72 -6.87 10.49 -3.48
CA LEU A 72 -7.38 10.96 -4.76
C LEU A 72 -8.82 10.46 -5.03
N LEU A 73 -9.11 9.19 -4.77
CA LEU A 73 -10.48 8.67 -4.86
C LEU A 73 -11.41 9.32 -3.81
N ALA A 74 -10.91 9.52 -2.59
CA ALA A 74 -11.63 10.21 -1.54
C ALA A 74 -11.95 11.66 -1.93
N LEU A 75 -11.03 12.37 -2.59
CA LEU A 75 -11.30 13.70 -3.13
C LEU A 75 -12.47 13.68 -4.13
N GLY A 76 -12.53 12.68 -5.01
CA GLY A 76 -13.67 12.49 -5.92
C GLY A 76 -15.00 12.26 -5.19
N GLY A 77 -14.98 11.47 -4.11
CA GLY A 77 -16.12 11.26 -3.24
C GLY A 77 -16.57 12.54 -2.51
N TYR A 78 -15.62 13.31 -1.99
CA TYR A 78 -15.87 14.58 -1.29
C TYR A 78 -16.50 15.62 -2.23
N LEU A 79 -15.94 15.79 -3.43
CA LEU A 79 -16.50 16.68 -4.46
C LEU A 79 -17.88 16.23 -4.94
N GLY A 80 -18.17 14.93 -4.88
CA GLY A 80 -19.49 14.35 -5.16
C GLY A 80 -20.49 14.44 -4.00
N GLY A 81 -20.10 14.96 -2.83
CA GLY A 81 -20.96 15.06 -1.66
C GLY A 81 -21.17 13.74 -0.90
N PHE A 82 -20.24 12.79 -1.00
CA PHE A 82 -20.32 11.52 -0.25
C PHE A 82 -20.04 11.73 1.24
N ASP A 83 -20.93 11.25 2.11
CA ASP A 83 -20.85 11.39 3.56
C ASP A 83 -20.09 10.22 4.25
N GLY A 84 -19.68 9.20 3.48
CA GLY A 84 -19.02 8.01 3.99
C GLY A 84 -19.97 6.93 4.53
N ASN A 85 -21.28 7.14 4.51
CA ASN A 85 -22.28 6.21 5.03
C ASN A 85 -22.78 5.26 3.95
N PHE A 86 -21.94 4.26 3.65
CA PHE A 86 -22.34 3.12 2.86
C PHE A 86 -21.63 1.87 3.38
N LEU A 87 -22.34 0.74 3.33
CA LEU A 87 -21.88 -0.51 3.90
C LEU A 87 -21.40 -1.43 2.76
N TRP A 88 -20.08 -1.53 2.63
CA TRP A 88 -19.38 -2.22 1.54
C TRP A 88 -19.20 -3.73 1.83
N ASN A 89 -20.26 -4.52 1.65
CA ASN A 89 -20.27 -5.92 2.11
C ASN A 89 -19.98 -6.96 1.03
N ARG A 90 -20.51 -6.74 -0.17
CA ARG A 90 -20.54 -7.76 -1.22
C ARG A 90 -20.48 -7.12 -2.60
N ILE A 91 -19.81 -7.83 -3.50
CA ILE A 91 -19.85 -7.56 -4.93
C ILE A 91 -21.29 -7.73 -5.42
N GLY A 92 -21.76 -6.79 -6.24
CA GLY A 92 -23.13 -6.75 -6.75
C GLY A 92 -24.14 -6.08 -5.80
N ALA A 93 -23.73 -5.57 -4.64
CA ALA A 93 -24.60 -4.71 -3.82
C ALA A 93 -24.96 -3.44 -4.58
N GLU A 94 -26.24 -3.08 -4.63
CA GLU A 94 -26.70 -1.86 -5.30
C GLU A 94 -26.28 -0.62 -4.50
N TYR A 95 -25.83 0.41 -5.21
CA TYR A 95 -25.49 1.69 -4.58
C TYR A 95 -26.76 2.41 -4.12
N SER A 96 -26.75 2.88 -2.87
CA SER A 96 -27.81 3.75 -2.37
C SER A 96 -27.83 5.10 -3.12
N SER A 97 -28.93 5.83 -3.04
CA SER A 97 -29.08 7.16 -3.67
C SER A 97 -28.02 8.16 -3.23
N ASN A 98 -27.44 7.97 -2.03
CA ASN A 98 -26.49 8.89 -1.41
C ASN A 98 -25.06 8.73 -1.94
N VAL A 99 -24.77 7.66 -2.70
CA VAL A 99 -23.42 7.39 -3.21
C VAL A 99 -23.25 8.05 -4.59
N PRO A 100 -22.36 9.03 -4.76
CA PRO A 100 -22.11 9.68 -6.04
C PRO A 100 -21.21 8.81 -6.94
N VAL A 101 -21.77 7.74 -7.50
CA VAL A 101 -21.05 6.74 -8.33
C VAL A 101 -20.28 7.38 -9.48
N TRP A 102 -20.88 8.37 -10.15
CA TRP A 102 -20.24 9.05 -11.27
C TRP A 102 -18.97 9.80 -10.83
N SER A 103 -19.03 10.55 -9.72
CA SER A 103 -17.88 11.30 -9.20
C SER A 103 -16.77 10.39 -8.70
N LEU A 104 -17.11 9.25 -8.08
CA LEU A 104 -16.15 8.26 -7.61
C LEU A 104 -15.37 7.59 -8.75
N ARG A 105 -16.04 7.32 -9.88
CA ARG A 105 -15.43 6.68 -11.06
C ARG A 105 -14.78 7.68 -12.02
N LEU A 106 -15.06 8.98 -11.87
CA LEU A 106 -14.61 10.02 -12.80
C LEU A 106 -13.09 10.08 -12.92
N LEU A 107 -12.38 10.11 -11.79
CA LEU A 107 -10.92 10.29 -11.79
C LEU A 107 -10.18 9.11 -12.47
N PRO A 108 -10.46 7.84 -12.12
CA PRO A 108 -9.95 6.69 -12.88
C PRO A 108 -10.27 6.78 -14.38
N ALA A 109 -11.48 7.21 -14.74
CA ALA A 109 -11.89 7.28 -16.15
C ALA A 109 -11.16 8.40 -16.92
N LEU A 110 -10.96 9.55 -16.28
CA LEU A 110 -10.18 10.67 -16.85
C LEU A 110 -8.72 10.28 -17.05
N THR A 111 -8.08 9.70 -16.03
CA THR A 111 -6.68 9.26 -16.13
C THR A 111 -6.51 8.19 -17.20
N GLY A 112 -7.45 7.23 -17.28
CA GLY A 112 -7.53 6.24 -18.36
C GLY A 112 -7.72 6.83 -19.76
N ALA A 113 -8.55 7.86 -19.90
CA ALA A 113 -8.76 8.56 -21.16
C ALA A 113 -7.50 9.32 -21.62
N LEU A 114 -6.76 9.91 -20.68
CA LEU A 114 -5.51 10.63 -20.97
C LEU A 114 -4.35 9.71 -21.35
N LEU A 115 -4.44 8.39 -21.11
CA LEU A 115 -3.43 7.44 -21.58
C LEU A 115 -3.29 7.44 -23.11
N VAL A 116 -4.41 7.61 -23.81
CA VAL A 116 -4.48 7.60 -25.29
C VAL A 116 -3.62 8.71 -25.91
N PRO A 117 -3.82 10.00 -25.60
CA PRO A 117 -2.96 11.06 -26.12
C PRO A 117 -1.53 11.00 -25.57
N MET A 118 -1.30 10.45 -24.37
CA MET A 118 0.06 10.28 -23.85
C MET A 118 0.88 9.27 -24.66
N ALA A 119 0.28 8.15 -25.08
CA ALA A 119 0.96 7.19 -25.95
C ALA A 119 1.42 7.79 -27.27
N TYR A 120 0.55 8.61 -27.88
CA TYR A 120 0.89 9.38 -29.07
C TYR A 120 2.09 10.30 -28.83
N GLN A 121 2.06 11.08 -27.74
CA GLN A 121 3.14 12.02 -27.44
C GLN A 121 4.45 11.31 -27.11
N ILE A 122 4.44 10.18 -26.38
CA ILE A 122 5.66 9.42 -26.04
C ILE A 122 6.39 8.99 -27.32
N LEU A 123 5.68 8.46 -28.31
CA LEU A 123 6.30 8.02 -29.57
C LEU A 123 6.82 9.17 -30.43
N LEU A 124 6.13 10.32 -30.42
CA LEU A 124 6.64 11.51 -31.09
C LEU A 124 7.91 12.03 -30.43
N GLU A 125 7.96 12.05 -29.10
CA GLU A 125 9.17 12.48 -28.36
C GLU A 125 10.33 11.49 -28.52
N LEU A 126 10.05 10.21 -28.82
CA LEU A 126 11.05 9.22 -29.23
C LEU A 126 11.54 9.41 -30.68
N GLY A 127 10.89 10.28 -31.46
CA GLY A 127 11.28 10.61 -32.83
C GLY A 127 10.75 9.63 -33.88
N PHE A 128 9.61 8.98 -33.62
CA PHE A 128 8.88 8.14 -34.59
C PHE A 128 7.82 8.93 -35.37
N SER A 129 7.27 8.33 -36.43
CA SER A 129 6.31 9.00 -37.31
C SER A 129 4.96 9.25 -36.64
N HIS A 130 4.21 10.24 -37.12
CA HIS A 130 2.83 10.50 -36.67
C HIS A 130 1.90 9.29 -36.88
N CYS A 131 2.10 8.50 -37.95
CA CYS A 131 1.31 7.30 -38.21
C CYS A 131 1.51 6.26 -37.10
N THR A 132 2.77 6.01 -36.74
CA THR A 132 3.16 5.10 -35.66
C THR A 132 2.62 5.54 -34.31
N ALA A 133 2.73 6.84 -34.02
CA ALA A 133 2.21 7.44 -32.80
C ALA A 133 0.68 7.30 -32.71
N THR A 134 -0.05 7.55 -33.80
CA THR A 134 -1.50 7.34 -33.86
C THR A 134 -1.86 5.87 -33.68
N GLY A 135 -1.07 4.96 -34.27
CA GLY A 135 -1.23 3.52 -34.09
C GLY A 135 -1.22 3.11 -32.62
N ALA A 136 -0.22 3.55 -31.85
CA ALA A 136 -0.16 3.24 -30.42
C ALA A 136 -1.33 3.80 -29.62
N ALA A 137 -1.75 5.03 -29.93
CA ALA A 137 -2.91 5.63 -29.28
C ALA A 137 -4.19 4.84 -29.57
N LEU A 138 -4.39 4.39 -30.81
CA LEU A 138 -5.52 3.54 -31.19
C LEU A 138 -5.50 2.19 -30.47
N LEU A 139 -4.33 1.57 -30.31
CA LEU A 139 -4.20 0.32 -29.55
C LEU A 139 -4.58 0.51 -28.07
N MET A 140 -4.10 1.58 -27.42
CA MET A 140 -4.50 1.89 -26.04
C MET A 140 -6.00 2.23 -25.93
N LEU A 141 -6.57 2.84 -26.96
CA LEU A 141 -7.99 3.21 -27.01
C LEU A 141 -8.90 1.97 -27.01
N ILE A 142 -8.56 0.93 -27.79
CA ILE A 142 -9.39 -0.27 -27.99
C ILE A 142 -9.00 -1.46 -27.11
N GLU A 143 -8.01 -1.30 -26.22
CA GLU A 143 -7.61 -2.35 -25.27
C GLU A 143 -8.65 -2.52 -24.15
N ASN A 144 -9.38 -3.64 -24.20
CA ASN A 144 -10.49 -3.96 -23.30
C ASN A 144 -10.10 -3.95 -21.82
N ALA A 145 -8.93 -4.51 -21.46
CA ALA A 145 -8.52 -4.58 -20.05
C ALA A 145 -8.27 -3.18 -19.46
N LEU A 146 -7.67 -2.28 -20.23
CA LEU A 146 -7.44 -0.90 -19.82
C LEU A 146 -8.77 -0.12 -19.71
N ILE A 147 -9.75 -0.41 -20.57
CA ILE A 147 -11.11 0.16 -20.47
C ILE A 147 -11.77 -0.27 -19.16
N THR A 148 -11.84 -1.58 -18.90
CA THR A 148 -12.49 -2.13 -17.71
C THR A 148 -11.87 -1.53 -16.42
N GLN A 149 -10.54 -1.47 -16.32
CA GLN A 149 -9.87 -0.87 -15.16
C GLN A 149 -10.15 0.63 -15.00
N SER A 150 -10.10 1.38 -16.10
CA SER A 150 -10.27 2.84 -16.03
C SER A 150 -11.68 3.28 -15.66
N ARG A 151 -12.71 2.51 -16.00
CA ARG A 151 -14.10 2.93 -15.79
C ARG A 151 -14.60 2.74 -14.35
N LEU A 152 -13.91 1.92 -13.57
CA LEU A 152 -14.32 1.54 -12.23
C LEU A 152 -13.54 2.34 -11.18
N MET A 153 -13.98 2.29 -9.92
CA MET A 153 -13.31 2.96 -8.81
C MET A 153 -12.05 2.17 -8.38
N LEU A 154 -11.08 2.10 -9.28
CA LEU A 154 -9.84 1.32 -9.20
C LEU A 154 -8.61 2.23 -9.37
N LEU A 155 -7.46 1.81 -8.84
CA LEU A 155 -6.24 2.63 -8.77
C LEU A 155 -5.26 2.38 -9.94
N GLU A 156 -5.46 1.30 -10.68
CA GLU A 156 -4.59 0.80 -11.74
C GLU A 156 -4.42 1.82 -12.86
N SER A 157 -5.53 2.45 -13.27
CA SER A 157 -5.54 3.49 -14.32
C SER A 157 -4.76 4.74 -13.90
N VAL A 158 -4.89 5.15 -12.63
CA VAL A 158 -4.18 6.29 -12.04
C VAL A 158 -2.68 5.99 -11.94
N LEU A 159 -2.30 4.76 -11.55
CA LEU A 159 -0.91 4.32 -11.52
C LEU A 159 -0.27 4.36 -12.92
N ILE A 160 -0.94 3.76 -13.92
CA ILE A 160 -0.46 3.74 -15.31
C ILE A 160 -0.32 5.16 -15.85
N PHE A 161 -1.25 6.06 -15.51
CA PHE A 161 -1.19 7.46 -15.90
C PHE A 161 0.07 8.14 -15.37
N PHE A 162 0.37 8.03 -14.07
CA PHE A 162 1.57 8.64 -13.50
C PHE A 162 2.87 8.00 -14.00
N ASN A 163 2.87 6.69 -14.27
CA ASN A 163 4.00 6.00 -14.89
C ASN A 163 4.31 6.55 -16.29
N LEU A 164 3.30 6.65 -17.16
CA LEU A 164 3.48 7.19 -18.52
C LEU A 164 3.77 8.69 -18.51
N LEU A 165 3.19 9.45 -17.58
CA LEU A 165 3.50 10.87 -17.39
C LEU A 165 4.96 11.08 -16.96
N ALA A 166 5.50 10.23 -16.09
CA ALA A 166 6.91 10.27 -15.70
C ALA A 166 7.83 10.03 -16.91
N VAL A 167 7.52 9.03 -17.74
CA VAL A 167 8.29 8.74 -18.96
C VAL A 167 8.17 9.88 -19.97
N LEU A 168 6.96 10.38 -20.22
CA LEU A 168 6.71 11.47 -21.17
C LEU A 168 7.41 12.77 -20.75
N SER A 169 7.26 13.17 -19.49
CA SER A 169 7.92 14.37 -18.96
C SER A 169 9.44 14.25 -19.04
N TYR A 170 9.99 13.07 -18.78
CA TYR A 170 11.43 12.82 -18.90
C TYR A 170 11.92 12.90 -20.35
N LEU A 171 11.15 12.36 -21.31
CA LEU A 171 11.46 12.48 -22.73
C LEU A 171 11.42 13.94 -23.20
N LYS A 172 10.39 14.70 -22.81
CA LYS A 172 10.30 16.14 -23.10
C LYS A 172 11.45 16.92 -22.48
N PHE A 173 11.85 16.57 -21.27
CA PHE A 173 13.05 17.08 -20.62
C PHE A 173 14.32 16.78 -21.43
N SER A 174 14.51 15.53 -21.86
CA SER A 174 15.67 15.09 -22.64
C SER A 174 15.77 15.83 -23.97
N ASN A 175 14.65 16.01 -24.67
CA ASN A 175 14.60 16.76 -25.92
C ASN A 175 14.81 18.27 -25.70
N SER A 176 14.23 18.84 -24.64
CA SER A 176 14.47 20.23 -24.25
C SER A 176 15.92 20.51 -23.88
N GLN A 177 16.61 19.53 -23.28
CA GLN A 177 18.03 19.63 -22.94
C GLN A 177 18.93 19.76 -24.17
N LYS A 178 18.61 19.04 -25.25
CA LYS A 178 19.37 19.13 -26.51
C LYS A 178 19.24 20.52 -27.16
N GLN A 179 18.09 21.17 -26.98
CA GLN A 179 17.82 22.48 -27.59
C GLN A 179 18.25 23.65 -26.71
N ARG A 180 17.79 23.71 -25.44
CA ARG A 180 17.97 24.84 -24.52
C ARG A 180 18.10 24.37 -23.06
N PRO A 181 19.32 24.00 -22.62
CA PRO A 181 19.55 23.59 -21.22
C PRO A 181 19.26 24.73 -20.24
N PHE A 182 18.77 24.38 -19.04
CA PHE A 182 18.42 25.32 -17.95
C PHE A 182 17.33 26.37 -18.29
N SER A 183 16.54 26.17 -19.34
CA SER A 183 15.36 26.98 -19.62
C SER A 183 14.22 26.72 -18.61
N LEU A 184 13.22 27.61 -18.55
CA LEU A 184 12.03 27.40 -17.71
C LEU A 184 11.29 26.12 -18.09
N SER A 185 11.19 25.80 -19.38
CA SER A 185 10.58 24.55 -19.85
C SER A 185 11.40 23.33 -19.43
N TRP A 186 12.73 23.43 -19.46
CA TRP A 186 13.62 22.37 -18.99
C TRP A 186 13.40 22.06 -17.50
N TRP A 187 13.33 23.09 -16.66
CA TRP A 187 13.04 22.93 -15.23
C TRP A 187 11.65 22.36 -14.99
N PHE A 188 10.63 22.89 -15.69
CA PHE A 188 9.25 22.42 -15.58
C PHE A 188 9.16 20.91 -15.85
N TRP A 189 9.67 20.44 -17.00
CA TRP A 189 9.61 19.02 -17.36
C TRP A 189 10.40 18.14 -16.39
N LEU A 190 11.59 18.59 -15.96
CA LEU A 190 12.40 17.85 -15.00
C LEU A 190 11.71 17.72 -13.63
N THR A 191 11.16 18.81 -13.10
CA THR A 191 10.42 18.78 -11.84
C THR A 191 9.13 17.96 -11.95
N LEU A 192 8.44 18.04 -13.10
CA LEU A 192 7.24 17.25 -13.37
C LEU A 192 7.56 15.75 -13.40
N THR A 193 8.73 15.34 -13.91
CA THR A 193 9.19 13.95 -13.82
C THR A 193 9.30 13.49 -12.37
N GLY A 194 9.95 14.27 -11.51
CA GLY A 194 10.06 13.95 -10.08
C GLY A 194 8.70 13.84 -9.39
N VAL A 195 7.82 14.82 -9.62
CA VAL A 195 6.46 14.81 -9.06
C VAL A 195 5.66 13.61 -9.57
N ALA A 196 5.69 13.32 -10.87
CA ALA A 196 4.98 12.18 -11.46
C ALA A 196 5.49 10.83 -10.92
N CYS A 197 6.82 10.66 -10.78
CA CYS A 197 7.40 9.48 -10.14
C CYS A 197 6.93 9.31 -8.68
N SER A 198 6.92 10.40 -7.91
CA SER A 198 6.41 10.37 -6.53
C SER A 198 4.93 10.01 -6.48
N CYS A 199 4.11 10.58 -7.36
CA CYS A 199 2.70 10.26 -7.46
C CYS A 199 2.48 8.78 -7.80
N ALA A 200 3.25 8.21 -8.74
CA ALA A 200 3.18 6.79 -9.07
C ALA A 200 3.47 5.89 -7.86
N VAL A 201 4.58 6.15 -7.15
CA VAL A 201 4.93 5.44 -5.91
C VAL A 201 3.87 5.65 -4.83
N GLY A 202 3.33 6.87 -4.73
CA GLY A 202 2.27 7.22 -3.78
C GLY A 202 0.95 6.51 -4.05
N VAL A 203 0.63 6.15 -5.30
CA VAL A 203 -0.56 5.36 -5.62
C VAL A 203 -0.37 3.91 -5.21
N LYS A 204 0.74 3.29 -5.63
CA LYS A 204 1.10 1.90 -5.27
C LYS A 204 2.61 1.73 -5.30
N TYR A 205 3.13 0.82 -4.46
CA TYR A 205 4.58 0.51 -4.42
C TYR A 205 5.14 -0.01 -5.75
N VAL A 206 4.30 -0.63 -6.59
CA VAL A 206 4.69 -1.06 -7.95
C VAL A 206 5.18 0.14 -8.80
N GLY A 207 4.76 1.37 -8.50
CA GLY A 207 5.29 2.57 -9.14
C GLY A 207 6.80 2.77 -8.98
N VAL A 208 7.42 2.17 -7.95
CA VAL A 208 8.88 2.18 -7.76
C VAL A 208 9.60 1.54 -8.94
N CYS A 209 9.02 0.51 -9.56
CA CYS A 209 9.57 -0.17 -10.73
C CYS A 209 9.79 0.82 -11.89
N THR A 210 8.77 1.58 -12.26
CA THR A 210 8.91 2.59 -13.33
C THR A 210 9.80 3.77 -12.91
N TYR A 211 9.79 4.15 -11.63
CA TYR A 211 10.71 5.17 -11.13
C TYR A 211 12.18 4.75 -11.28
N LEU A 212 12.52 3.50 -10.95
CA LEU A 212 13.87 2.94 -11.15
C LEU A 212 14.27 2.91 -12.63
N LEU A 213 13.33 2.61 -13.54
CA LEU A 213 13.57 2.70 -14.99
C LEU A 213 13.97 4.12 -15.41
N VAL A 214 13.20 5.13 -14.99
CA VAL A 214 13.50 6.54 -15.32
C VAL A 214 14.83 6.97 -14.71
N LEU A 215 15.13 6.56 -13.47
CA LEU A 215 16.44 6.80 -12.85
C LEU A 215 17.59 6.13 -13.59
N ALA A 216 17.41 4.89 -14.09
CA ALA A 216 18.41 4.20 -14.87
C ALA A 216 18.70 4.93 -16.19
N VAL A 217 17.65 5.36 -16.91
CA VAL A 217 17.81 6.15 -18.14
C VAL A 217 18.45 7.52 -17.83
N ALA A 218 18.08 8.16 -16.72
CA ALA A 218 18.71 9.38 -16.23
C ALA A 218 20.18 9.20 -15.87
N GLY A 219 20.53 8.06 -15.27
CA GLY A 219 21.91 7.67 -14.99
C GLY A 219 22.74 7.52 -16.26
N VAL A 220 22.19 6.84 -17.28
CA VAL A 220 22.86 6.69 -18.59
C VAL A 220 23.03 8.04 -19.28
N HIS A 221 22.01 8.90 -19.29
CA HIS A 221 22.13 10.25 -19.86
C HIS A 221 23.12 11.13 -19.09
N ALA A 222 23.17 11.01 -17.76
CA ALA A 222 24.15 11.69 -16.92
C ALA A 222 25.58 11.19 -17.19
N TRP A 223 25.75 9.88 -17.39
CA TRP A 223 27.03 9.28 -17.78
C TRP A 223 27.53 9.82 -19.12
N HIS A 224 26.66 9.89 -20.13
CA HIS A 224 27.01 10.50 -21.42
C HIS A 224 27.38 11.98 -21.29
N LEU A 225 26.71 12.71 -20.40
CA LEU A 225 27.02 14.12 -20.14
C LEU A 225 28.39 14.32 -19.49
N ILE A 226 28.80 13.42 -18.59
CA ILE A 226 30.13 13.45 -17.96
C ILE A 226 31.23 13.20 -19.00
N GLY A 227 30.96 12.36 -20.00
CA GLY A 227 31.89 12.08 -21.10
C GLY A 227 32.01 13.20 -22.14
N ASP A 228 31.13 14.19 -22.12
CA ASP A 228 31.12 15.28 -23.10
C ASP A 228 32.20 16.33 -22.81
N ARG A 229 33.26 16.33 -23.62
CA ARG A 229 34.40 17.26 -23.48
C ARG A 229 34.07 18.69 -23.88
N THR A 230 32.92 18.95 -24.49
CA THR A 230 32.51 20.31 -24.90
C THR A 230 32.00 21.14 -23.71
N LEU A 231 31.68 20.49 -22.59
CA LEU A 231 31.09 21.13 -21.42
C LEU A 231 32.14 21.34 -20.31
N SER A 232 32.11 22.51 -19.69
CA SER A 232 32.92 22.79 -18.49
C SER A 232 32.48 21.93 -17.30
N HIS A 233 33.41 21.51 -16.44
CA HIS A 233 33.12 20.73 -15.23
C HIS A 233 32.05 21.36 -14.33
N VAL A 234 32.01 22.69 -14.22
CA VAL A 234 31.00 23.42 -13.44
C VAL A 234 29.59 23.19 -14.01
N ARG A 235 29.42 23.30 -15.34
CA ARG A 235 28.12 23.04 -15.99
C ARG A 235 27.68 21.59 -15.82
N VAL A 236 28.61 20.64 -15.91
CA VAL A 236 28.31 19.21 -15.66
C VAL A 236 27.84 19.03 -14.22
N LEU A 237 28.52 19.64 -13.24
CA LEU A 237 28.09 19.60 -11.84
C LEU A 237 26.69 20.21 -11.64
N CYS A 238 26.41 21.39 -12.21
CA CYS A 238 25.08 22.00 -12.16
C CYS A 238 23.99 21.08 -12.73
N HIS A 239 24.28 20.40 -13.84
CA HIS A 239 23.37 19.44 -14.45
C HIS A 239 23.13 18.21 -13.58
N LEU A 240 24.15 17.70 -12.89
CA LEU A 240 24.01 16.58 -11.96
C LEU A 240 23.23 16.99 -10.70
N LEU A 241 23.55 18.14 -10.12
CA LEU A 241 22.84 18.67 -8.94
C LEU A 241 21.36 18.95 -9.25
N ALA A 242 21.06 19.54 -10.42
CA ALA A 242 19.68 19.78 -10.83
C ALA A 242 18.88 18.49 -10.99
N ARG A 243 19.48 17.43 -11.57
CA ARG A 243 18.83 16.11 -11.67
C ARG A 243 18.68 15.45 -10.30
N ALA A 244 19.69 15.50 -9.44
CA ALA A 244 19.60 14.96 -8.08
C ALA A 244 18.51 15.65 -7.26
N ALA A 245 18.43 16.98 -7.33
CA ALA A 245 17.38 17.74 -6.66
C ALA A 245 15.98 17.35 -7.18
N ALA A 246 15.78 17.31 -8.50
CA ALA A 246 14.46 17.05 -9.06
C ALA A 246 14.04 15.58 -9.06
N LEU A 247 14.97 14.63 -9.19
CA LEU A 247 14.67 13.20 -9.30
C LEU A 247 14.86 12.44 -7.98
N LEU A 248 15.49 13.01 -6.94
CA LEU A 248 15.63 12.36 -5.63
C LEU A 248 14.99 13.18 -4.52
N VAL A 249 15.34 14.47 -4.40
CA VAL A 249 14.85 15.32 -3.30
C VAL A 249 13.36 15.63 -3.45
N VAL A 250 12.91 16.07 -4.64
CA VAL A 250 11.49 16.38 -4.88
C VAL A 250 10.59 15.15 -4.64
N PRO A 251 10.89 13.95 -5.17
CA PRO A 251 10.09 12.77 -4.87
C PRO A 251 10.06 12.40 -3.39
N ALA A 252 11.19 12.49 -2.68
CA ALA A 252 11.22 12.20 -1.24
C ALA A 252 10.33 13.17 -0.45
N LEU A 253 10.39 14.48 -0.75
CA LEU A 253 9.55 15.49 -0.10
C LEU A 253 8.06 15.27 -0.39
N MET A 254 7.72 14.96 -1.64
CA MET A 254 6.34 14.68 -2.06
C MET A 254 5.78 13.41 -1.41
N TYR A 255 6.58 12.35 -1.31
CA TYR A 255 6.18 11.13 -0.62
C TYR A 255 5.90 11.38 0.86
N LEU A 256 6.78 12.11 1.55
CA LEU A 256 6.55 12.53 2.94
C LEU A 256 5.30 13.40 3.06
N LEU A 257 5.05 14.32 2.11
CA LEU A 257 3.85 15.15 2.08
C LEU A 257 2.57 14.31 1.98
N PHE A 258 2.54 13.25 1.17
CA PHE A 258 1.36 12.39 1.06
C PHE A 258 1.01 11.72 2.39
N PHE A 259 2.00 11.21 3.11
CA PHE A 259 1.79 10.63 4.44
C PHE A 259 1.46 11.68 5.49
N TYR A 260 2.03 12.88 5.38
CA TYR A 260 1.70 14.00 6.25
C TYR A 260 0.23 14.38 6.12
N VAL A 261 -0.27 14.53 4.90
CA VAL A 261 -1.69 14.80 4.62
C VAL A 261 -2.57 13.63 5.09
N HIS A 262 -2.18 12.39 4.81
CA HIS A 262 -2.91 11.19 5.25
C HIS A 262 -3.10 11.17 6.78
N LEU A 263 -2.03 11.34 7.56
CA LEU A 263 -2.09 11.31 9.02
C LEU A 263 -2.81 12.53 9.64
N ILE A 264 -2.93 13.65 8.89
CA ILE A 264 -3.73 14.81 9.31
C ILE A 264 -5.22 14.57 9.06
N LEU A 265 -5.57 13.99 7.91
CA LEU A 265 -6.96 13.70 7.56
C LEU A 265 -7.55 12.61 8.45
N VAL A 266 -6.72 11.65 8.85
CA VAL A 266 -7.14 10.42 9.49
C VAL A 266 -6.66 10.35 10.94
N TYR A 267 -7.33 11.11 11.81
CA TYR A 267 -6.94 11.25 13.21
C TYR A 267 -7.81 10.48 14.20
N ARG A 268 -8.95 9.89 13.80
CA ARG A 268 -9.82 9.14 14.73
C ARG A 268 -9.44 7.67 14.79
N SER A 269 -9.70 7.01 15.92
CA SER A 269 -9.50 5.57 16.07
C SER A 269 -10.35 4.75 15.10
N GLY A 270 -9.82 3.61 14.64
CA GLY A 270 -10.44 2.78 13.61
C GLY A 270 -10.06 1.30 13.71
N PRO A 271 -10.55 0.44 12.81
CA PRO A 271 -10.48 -1.01 12.98
C PRO A 271 -9.05 -1.57 13.01
N HIS A 272 -8.10 -0.88 12.39
CA HIS A 272 -6.70 -1.30 12.29
C HIS A 272 -5.78 -0.61 13.31
N ASP A 273 -6.34 0.14 14.27
CA ASP A 273 -5.55 0.80 15.31
C ASP A 273 -4.76 -0.19 16.18
N GLN A 274 -5.34 -1.38 16.42
CA GLN A 274 -4.78 -2.47 17.23
C GLN A 274 -3.44 -2.99 16.68
N ILE A 275 -3.15 -2.79 15.40
CA ILE A 275 -1.90 -3.23 14.78
C ILE A 275 -0.75 -2.26 15.12
N MET A 276 -1.08 -1.01 15.43
CA MET A 276 -0.13 0.05 15.77
C MET A 276 0.31 -0.01 17.24
N SER A 277 1.40 0.66 17.58
CA SER A 277 1.88 0.86 18.94
C SER A 277 0.85 1.61 19.78
N SER A 278 0.87 1.38 21.09
CA SER A 278 0.01 2.10 22.02
C SER A 278 0.26 3.61 22.01
N ALA A 279 1.50 4.04 21.77
CA ALA A 279 1.84 5.44 21.59
C ALA A 279 1.11 6.02 20.38
N PHE A 280 1.14 5.31 19.23
CA PHE A 280 0.43 5.74 18.02
C PHE A 280 -1.08 5.78 18.24
N GLN A 281 -1.64 4.74 18.87
CA GLN A 281 -3.08 4.69 19.21
C GLN A 281 -3.48 5.85 20.13
N ALA A 282 -2.65 6.20 21.12
CA ALA A 282 -2.89 7.32 22.02
C ALA A 282 -2.84 8.69 21.32
N SER A 283 -2.22 8.77 20.12
CA SER A 283 -2.24 9.98 19.30
C SER A 283 -3.53 10.17 18.50
N LEU A 284 -4.38 9.14 18.39
CA LEU A 284 -5.66 9.18 17.69
C LEU A 284 -6.79 9.61 18.63
N GLU A 285 -7.74 10.40 18.12
CA GLU A 285 -8.95 10.78 18.84
C GLU A 285 -9.92 9.59 18.92
N VAL A 286 -10.32 9.22 20.14
CA VAL A 286 -11.31 8.15 20.34
C VAL A 286 -12.71 8.67 20.05
N ARG A 287 -13.46 7.99 19.18
CA ARG A 287 -14.86 8.31 18.89
C ARG A 287 -15.73 8.11 20.13
N ARG A 288 -16.33 9.20 20.65
CA ARG A 288 -17.50 9.14 21.55
C ARG A 288 -18.64 8.44 20.81
N GLY A 289 -19.02 7.23 21.21
CA GLY A 289 -20.14 6.47 20.62
C GLY A 289 -19.78 5.25 19.76
N ALA A 290 -18.53 4.80 19.73
CA ALA A 290 -18.24 3.39 19.42
C ALA A 290 -18.34 2.61 20.74
N THR A 291 -19.32 1.73 20.88
CA THR A 291 -19.40 0.80 22.01
C THR A 291 -18.23 -0.19 21.96
N ALA A 292 -17.10 0.23 22.51
CA ALA A 292 -16.07 -0.58 23.13
C ALA A 292 -15.33 0.33 24.11
N ALA A 293 -15.90 0.43 25.31
CA ALA A 293 -15.31 0.93 26.55
C ALA A 293 -14.37 2.14 26.45
N SER A 294 -14.90 3.35 26.65
CA SER A 294 -14.37 4.36 27.59
C SER A 294 -14.70 5.81 27.16
N GLU A 295 -15.78 6.38 27.69
CA GLU A 295 -16.17 7.80 27.50
C GLU A 295 -15.37 8.78 28.38
N ARG A 296 -14.21 9.30 27.96
CA ARG A 296 -13.38 10.19 28.81
C ARG A 296 -13.65 11.67 28.49
N THR A 297 -14.02 12.47 29.50
CA THR A 297 -14.14 13.94 29.40
C THR A 297 -13.51 14.60 30.63
N SER A 298 -12.87 15.77 30.44
CA SER A 298 -11.86 16.49 31.25
C SER A 298 -12.34 17.23 32.53
N LEU A 299 -11.45 17.36 33.53
CA LEU A 299 -11.39 18.36 34.61
C LEU A 299 -10.07 18.20 35.42
N TYR A 300 -9.57 19.34 35.89
CA TYR A 300 -8.26 19.62 36.51
C TYR A 300 -7.84 18.74 37.72
N PRO A 301 -6.52 18.65 38.02
CA PRO A 301 -5.99 17.76 39.03
C PRO A 301 -6.24 18.31 40.44
N SER A 302 -6.75 17.46 41.33
CA SER A 302 -6.47 17.58 42.74
C SER A 302 -6.33 16.18 43.36
N CYS A 303 -5.25 16.01 44.10
CA CYS A 303 -4.68 14.75 44.54
C CYS A 303 -5.35 14.22 45.81
N HIS A 304 -5.66 12.90 45.86
CA HIS A 304 -5.39 12.03 47.01
C HIS A 304 -5.67 10.54 46.69
N ASN A 305 -4.66 9.67 46.90
CA ASN A 305 -4.66 8.29 47.46
C ASN A 305 -5.81 7.28 47.07
N ARG A 306 -5.64 6.01 46.63
CA ARG A 306 -4.56 5.00 46.47
C ARG A 306 -5.09 3.81 45.61
N GLY A 307 -4.22 3.14 44.84
CA GLY A 307 -4.41 1.79 44.27
C GLY A 307 -4.14 1.72 42.76
N TRP A 308 -2.98 1.17 42.35
CA TRP A 308 -2.55 1.14 40.95
C TRP A 308 -3.20 -0.02 40.20
N LEU A 309 -4.01 0.25 39.17
CA LEU A 309 -4.30 -0.73 38.11
C LEU A 309 -3.36 -0.43 36.95
N LEU A 310 -2.48 -1.39 36.65
CA LEU A 310 -1.60 -1.32 35.50
C LEU A 310 -2.09 -2.26 34.41
N GLY A 311 -2.45 -1.67 33.29
CA GLY A 311 -2.45 -2.39 32.03
C GLY A 311 -1.04 -2.58 31.53
N LEU A 312 -0.40 -3.68 31.90
CA LEU A 312 0.81 -4.12 31.22
C LEU A 312 0.39 -4.60 29.82
N ALA A 313 0.86 -3.89 28.81
CA ALA A 313 0.83 -4.35 27.43
C ALA A 313 2.27 -4.54 26.96
N ILE A 314 2.44 -4.95 25.71
CA ILE A 314 3.75 -5.27 25.16
C ILE A 314 4.04 -4.32 24.02
N VAL A 315 5.23 -3.75 24.02
CA VAL A 315 5.75 -3.06 22.84
C VAL A 315 6.22 -4.15 21.88
N ARG A 316 5.39 -4.50 20.90
CA ARG A 316 5.79 -5.39 19.80
C ARG A 316 6.02 -4.58 18.52
N PRO A 317 7.27 -4.44 18.05
CA PRO A 317 7.56 -3.91 16.71
C PRO A 317 7.26 -4.91 15.59
N HIS A 318 7.34 -6.22 15.86
CA HIS A 318 7.58 -7.20 14.79
C HIS A 318 6.40 -8.06 14.31
N LYS A 319 5.32 -8.20 15.09
CA LYS A 319 4.02 -8.77 14.69
C LYS A 319 2.93 -8.00 15.44
N ALA A 320 1.71 -7.95 14.90
CA ALA A 320 0.57 -7.18 15.43
C ALA A 320 0.68 -6.92 16.93
N ALA A 321 0.57 -5.67 17.36
CA ALA A 321 0.51 -5.29 18.76
C ALA A 321 -0.76 -5.88 19.39
N ALA A 322 -0.82 -7.20 19.55
CA ALA A 322 -1.93 -7.81 20.25
C ALA A 322 -1.79 -7.30 21.68
N ARG A 323 -2.78 -6.49 22.08
CA ARG A 323 -2.95 -6.04 23.45
C ARG A 323 -3.13 -7.29 24.28
N VAL A 324 -2.07 -7.64 24.96
CA VAL A 324 -1.98 -8.86 25.75
C VAL A 324 -2.06 -8.41 27.19
N TRP A 325 -3.22 -8.67 27.79
CA TRP A 325 -3.44 -8.41 29.20
C TRP A 325 -3.17 -9.70 29.96
N LEU A 326 -2.35 -9.61 31.02
CA LEU A 326 -2.08 -10.74 31.90
C LEU A 326 -3.37 -11.08 32.67
N LEU A 327 -3.99 -12.22 32.36
CA LEU A 327 -5.18 -12.69 33.05
C LEU A 327 -4.95 -14.09 33.68
N PRO A 328 -5.31 -14.26 34.95
CA PRO A 328 -5.61 -15.57 35.51
C PRO A 328 -7.07 -15.95 35.20
N HIS A 329 -7.28 -17.10 34.56
CA HIS A 329 -8.62 -17.68 34.49
C HIS A 329 -8.97 -18.38 35.82
N ALA A 330 -10.24 -18.25 36.23
CA ALA A 330 -10.76 -18.78 37.51
C ALA A 330 -11.08 -20.28 37.49
N ARG A 331 -10.94 -20.99 36.35
CA ARG A 331 -11.24 -22.43 36.28
C ARG A 331 -10.03 -23.26 36.69
N HIS A 332 -10.28 -24.21 37.61
CA HIS A 332 -9.29 -25.20 38.02
C HIS A 332 -9.07 -26.22 36.89
N HIS A 333 -7.81 -26.41 36.54
CA HIS A 333 -7.35 -27.39 35.56
C HIS A 333 -6.47 -28.43 36.24
N PRO A 334 -6.33 -29.64 35.67
CA PRO A 334 -5.61 -30.76 36.31
C PRO A 334 -4.12 -30.51 36.58
N ALA A 335 -3.55 -29.40 36.08
CA ALA A 335 -2.17 -28.97 36.32
C ALA A 335 -2.04 -27.60 37.05
N GLY A 336 -3.13 -27.09 37.65
CA GLY A 336 -3.12 -25.85 38.45
C GLY A 336 -3.57 -24.58 37.73
N PRO A 337 -3.71 -23.44 38.45
CA PRO A 337 -4.10 -22.15 37.89
C PRO A 337 -2.95 -21.48 37.11
N ARG A 338 -3.10 -21.39 35.78
CA ARG A 338 -2.10 -20.81 34.86
C ARG A 338 -2.45 -19.36 34.49
N CYS A 339 -1.45 -18.53 34.15
CA CYS A 339 -1.70 -17.23 33.55
C CYS A 339 -1.74 -17.37 32.03
N ALA A 340 -2.69 -16.72 31.37
CA ALA A 340 -2.80 -16.66 29.91
C ALA A 340 -3.08 -15.21 29.45
N CYS A 341 -2.83 -14.92 28.18
CA CYS A 341 -2.97 -13.58 27.62
C CYS A 341 -4.31 -13.36 26.93
N VAL A 342 -5.21 -12.58 27.51
CA VAL A 342 -6.52 -12.34 26.89
C VAL A 342 -6.44 -11.27 25.79
N ASP A 343 -7.17 -11.51 24.70
CA ASP A 343 -7.44 -10.55 23.62
C ASP A 343 -8.29 -9.34 24.11
N PRO A 344 -8.34 -8.22 23.36
CA PRO A 344 -8.84 -6.91 23.85
C PRO A 344 -10.32 -6.82 24.27
N GLY A 345 -11.09 -7.91 24.24
CA GLY A 345 -12.52 -7.96 24.54
C GLY A 345 -12.89 -8.30 26.00
N GLY A 346 -11.90 -8.50 26.89
CA GLY A 346 -12.14 -8.81 28.29
C GLY A 346 -12.66 -7.62 29.12
N PRO A 347 -13.50 -7.84 30.16
CA PRO A 347 -14.03 -6.76 30.99
C PRO A 347 -12.91 -5.98 31.71
N VAL A 348 -13.08 -4.66 31.83
CA VAL A 348 -12.14 -3.68 32.45
C VAL A 348 -11.69 -4.08 33.87
N SER A 349 -12.47 -4.89 34.56
CA SER A 349 -12.18 -5.43 35.89
C SER A 349 -10.94 -6.33 35.94
N SER A 350 -10.51 -6.91 34.83
CA SER A 350 -9.52 -8.01 34.76
C SER A 350 -8.04 -7.60 34.66
N ARG A 351 -7.67 -6.43 35.20
CA ARG A 351 -6.34 -5.83 35.01
C ARG A 351 -5.39 -6.09 36.19
N PRO A 352 -4.10 -6.35 35.95
CA PRO A 352 -3.13 -6.49 37.04
C PRO A 352 -2.91 -5.14 37.76
N ALA A 353 -2.65 -5.23 39.06
CA ALA A 353 -2.34 -4.16 39.98
C ALA A 353 -0.90 -4.34 40.48
N LEU A 354 -0.18 -3.24 40.70
CA LEU A 354 1.22 -3.27 41.13
C LEU A 354 1.34 -2.90 42.61
N CYS A 355 2.03 -3.73 43.38
CA CYS A 355 2.37 -3.49 44.78
C CYS A 355 3.89 -3.35 44.96
N LEU A 356 4.34 -2.23 45.52
CA LEU A 356 5.74 -2.07 45.92
C LEU A 356 5.98 -2.69 47.30
N ARG A 357 6.73 -3.80 47.33
CA ARG A 357 7.52 -4.41 48.44
C ARG A 357 6.94 -4.45 49.88
N ARG A 358 5.69 -4.09 50.10
CA ARG A 358 5.00 -4.14 51.39
C ARG A 358 3.70 -4.94 51.22
N HIS A 359 3.37 -5.74 52.24
CA HIS A 359 2.11 -6.47 52.40
C HIS A 359 0.87 -5.55 52.54
N GLN A 360 0.95 -4.31 52.08
CA GLN A 360 -0.08 -3.30 52.19
C GLN A 360 -0.29 -2.68 50.80
N LEU A 361 -1.50 -2.85 50.25
CA LEU A 361 -2.02 -2.23 49.02
C LEU A 361 -2.13 -0.67 49.10
N VAL A 362 -1.44 -0.06 50.08
CA VAL A 362 -1.76 1.25 50.62
C VAL A 362 -0.63 2.22 50.20
N VAL A 363 -0.76 2.90 49.05
CA VAL A 363 0.13 3.98 48.51
C VAL A 363 0.60 4.98 49.56
N SER A 364 1.90 5.04 49.86
CA SER A 364 2.46 6.06 50.78
C SER A 364 2.13 7.49 50.31
N ASN A 365 1.90 8.41 51.26
CA ASN A 365 1.75 9.84 50.96
C ASN A 365 3.02 10.56 51.44
N PRO A 366 3.80 11.23 50.56
CA PRO A 366 3.57 11.45 49.13
C PRO A 366 3.79 10.19 48.25
N PRO A 367 3.17 10.14 47.04
CA PRO A 367 3.29 9.01 46.12
C PRO A 367 4.75 8.83 45.70
N ARG A 368 5.25 7.61 45.85
CA ARG A 368 6.61 7.25 45.43
C ARG A 368 6.59 6.75 43.99
N PRO A 369 7.29 7.41 43.05
CA PRO A 369 7.43 6.90 41.70
C PRO A 369 8.24 5.61 41.70
N VAL A 370 7.85 4.65 40.86
CA VAL A 370 8.63 3.42 40.66
C VAL A 370 9.85 3.74 39.81
N ARG A 371 11.01 3.30 40.25
CA ARG A 371 12.29 3.54 39.58
C ARG A 371 12.89 2.27 38.98
N HIS A 372 13.83 2.45 38.06
CA HIS A 372 14.67 1.36 37.58
C HIS A 372 15.35 0.63 38.75
N GLY A 373 15.32 -0.70 38.73
CA GLY A 373 15.89 -1.56 39.76
C GLY A 373 14.95 -1.84 40.95
N ASP A 374 13.78 -1.18 41.03
CA ASP A 374 12.81 -1.45 42.08
C ASP A 374 12.26 -2.88 41.97
N VAL A 375 12.06 -3.52 43.13
CA VAL A 375 11.46 -4.84 43.23
C VAL A 375 9.97 -4.67 43.55
N VAL A 376 9.14 -5.16 42.63
CA VAL A 376 7.69 -5.04 42.63
C VAL A 376 7.02 -6.42 42.72
N GLN A 377 5.80 -6.43 43.22
CA GLN A 377 4.89 -7.57 43.15
C GLN A 377 3.73 -7.21 42.23
N LEU A 378 3.40 -8.11 41.31
CA LEU A 378 2.28 -7.96 40.39
C LEU A 378 1.12 -8.81 40.91
N VAL A 379 0.02 -8.15 41.25
CA VAL A 379 -1.18 -8.75 41.84
C VAL A 379 -2.33 -8.60 40.86
N HIS A 380 -2.99 -9.66 40.47
CA HIS A 380 -4.16 -9.53 39.60
C HIS A 380 -5.34 -8.86 40.33
N GLY A 381 -5.95 -7.81 39.72
CA GLY A 381 -6.94 -6.97 40.38
C GLY A 381 -8.21 -7.69 40.86
N MET A 382 -8.77 -8.62 40.06
CA MET A 382 -10.00 -9.35 40.45
C MET A 382 -9.75 -10.55 41.35
N THR A 383 -8.71 -11.32 41.03
CA THR A 383 -8.48 -12.61 41.70
C THR A 383 -7.53 -12.48 42.86
N THR A 384 -6.91 -11.32 43.04
CA THR A 384 -5.89 -11.02 44.07
C THR A 384 -4.69 -11.98 44.05
N ARG A 385 -4.48 -12.71 42.94
CA ARG A 385 -3.40 -13.68 42.78
C ARG A 385 -2.10 -13.00 42.36
N PHE A 386 -0.98 -13.49 42.85
CA PHE A 386 0.34 -12.98 42.49
C PHE A 386 0.86 -13.60 41.20
N LEU A 387 1.47 -12.79 40.34
CA LEU A 387 2.24 -13.29 39.19
C LEU A 387 3.50 -14.00 39.70
N ASN A 388 3.67 -15.26 39.31
CA ASN A 388 4.73 -16.14 39.77
C ASN A 388 5.35 -16.89 38.58
N THR A 389 6.61 -17.26 38.70
CA THR A 389 7.25 -18.23 37.81
C THR A 389 8.05 -19.21 38.65
N HIS A 390 8.21 -20.42 38.12
CA HIS A 390 8.80 -21.54 38.84
C HIS A 390 9.48 -22.47 37.84
N ASP A 391 10.30 -23.40 38.34
CA ASP A 391 11.11 -24.28 37.49
C ASP A 391 10.28 -25.45 36.92
N VAL A 392 9.25 -25.10 36.18
CA VAL A 392 8.37 -26.01 35.44
C VAL A 392 8.38 -25.54 33.99
N ALA A 393 8.44 -26.49 33.06
CA ALA A 393 8.46 -26.20 31.64
C ALA A 393 7.14 -25.58 31.17
N ALA A 394 7.21 -24.56 30.31
CA ALA A 394 6.03 -23.96 29.69
C ALA A 394 5.31 -24.97 28.77
N PRO A 395 3.97 -24.86 28.64
CA PRO A 395 3.14 -25.90 28.04
C PRO A 395 3.37 -26.14 26.55
N LEU A 396 3.72 -25.10 25.77
CA LEU A 396 4.05 -25.24 24.34
C LEU A 396 5.54 -25.08 24.07
N SER A 397 6.25 -24.36 24.94
CA SER A 397 7.68 -24.07 24.80
C SER A 397 8.49 -24.70 25.94
N PRO A 398 8.84 -25.99 25.85
CA PRO A 398 9.42 -26.75 26.97
C PRO A 398 10.80 -26.26 27.42
N HIS A 399 11.46 -25.43 26.60
CA HIS A 399 12.75 -24.82 26.92
C HIS A 399 12.66 -23.58 27.83
N SER A 400 11.45 -23.09 28.10
CA SER A 400 11.18 -21.88 28.90
C SER A 400 10.42 -22.23 30.17
N GLN A 401 10.49 -21.37 31.19
CA GLN A 401 9.76 -21.55 32.45
C GLN A 401 8.30 -21.12 32.31
N GLU A 402 7.41 -21.86 32.95
CA GLU A 402 5.99 -21.52 33.03
C GLU A 402 5.78 -20.27 33.90
N VAL A 403 4.89 -19.39 33.44
CA VAL A 403 4.43 -18.24 34.20
C VAL A 403 2.98 -18.50 34.63
N SER A 404 2.76 -18.50 35.94
CA SER A 404 1.49 -18.87 36.55
C SER A 404 1.09 -17.87 37.63
N CYS A 405 -0.17 -17.93 38.03
CA CYS A 405 -0.76 -16.97 38.94
C CYS A 405 -1.01 -17.72 40.25
N TYR A 406 -0.10 -17.56 41.21
CA TYR A 406 -0.01 -18.42 42.40
C TYR A 406 -1.25 -18.30 43.29
N VAL A 407 -1.66 -19.43 43.88
CA VAL A 407 -2.75 -19.54 44.84
C VAL A 407 -2.27 -20.33 46.03
N ASP A 408 -2.45 -19.78 47.24
CA ASP A 408 -2.13 -20.43 48.53
C ASP A 408 -3.09 -21.60 48.85
N TYR A 409 -3.19 -22.62 48.00
CA TYR A 409 -3.84 -23.87 48.36
C TYR A 409 -2.83 -25.01 48.38
N ASN A 410 -2.33 -25.32 49.58
CA ASN A 410 -1.75 -26.62 49.92
C ASN A 410 -0.63 -27.12 48.97
N ILE A 411 0.20 -26.20 48.45
CA ILE A 411 1.38 -26.51 47.64
C ILE A 411 2.62 -26.35 48.54
N SER A 412 3.48 -27.36 48.58
CA SER A 412 4.69 -27.43 49.41
C SER A 412 5.81 -26.46 49.02
N MET A 413 5.61 -25.64 47.99
CA MET A 413 6.61 -24.70 47.48
C MET A 413 6.27 -23.26 47.88
N PRO A 414 7.22 -22.50 48.46
CA PRO A 414 7.03 -21.11 48.81
C PRO A 414 6.80 -20.26 47.54
N SER A 415 5.91 -19.29 47.62
CA SER A 415 5.59 -18.40 46.51
C SER A 415 6.78 -17.50 46.15
N GLN A 416 7.12 -17.41 44.87
CA GLN A 416 8.22 -16.60 44.34
C GLN A 416 7.64 -15.43 43.53
N ASN A 417 7.16 -14.41 44.23
CA ASN A 417 6.31 -13.37 43.64
C ASN A 417 7.05 -12.07 43.30
N LEU A 418 8.39 -12.06 43.42
CA LEU A 418 9.19 -10.83 43.33
C LEU A 418 9.75 -10.63 41.91
N TRP A 419 9.45 -9.48 41.34
CA TRP A 419 9.92 -9.06 40.02
C TRP A 419 10.75 -7.78 40.14
N ARG A 420 11.98 -7.79 39.63
CA ARG A 420 12.81 -6.59 39.50
C ARG A 420 12.46 -5.89 38.19
N LEU A 421 12.15 -4.60 38.28
CA LEU A 421 11.88 -3.74 37.14
C LEU A 421 13.19 -3.27 36.51
N ASP A 422 13.33 -3.47 35.21
CA ASP A 422 14.48 -3.00 34.43
C ASP A 422 13.98 -2.14 33.27
N ILE A 423 14.19 -0.82 33.37
CA ILE A 423 13.83 0.14 32.31
C ILE A 423 14.92 0.12 31.24
N VAL A 424 14.56 -0.29 30.02
CA VAL A 424 15.48 -0.46 28.88
C VAL A 424 15.84 0.89 28.28
N ASN A 425 14.84 1.75 28.07
CA ASN A 425 15.01 3.08 27.48
C ASN A 425 15.48 4.14 28.51
N ARG A 426 16.58 3.82 29.21
CA ARG A 426 17.15 4.64 30.29
C ARG A 426 17.83 5.93 29.80
N GLU A 427 18.24 5.96 28.53
CA GLU A 427 19.11 7.01 27.98
C GLU A 427 18.35 8.25 27.53
N SER A 428 17.05 8.15 27.28
CA SER A 428 16.28 9.24 26.65
C SER A 428 15.43 10.07 27.62
N ASP A 429 14.90 9.52 28.73
CA ASP A 429 14.18 10.33 29.72
C ASP A 429 13.82 9.60 31.03
N THR A 430 14.48 9.97 32.13
CA THR A 430 14.18 9.66 33.55
C THR A 430 14.22 8.18 34.01
N GLU A 431 14.88 7.92 35.14
CA GLU A 431 14.86 6.62 35.86
C GLU A 431 13.47 6.19 36.37
N VAL A 432 12.41 6.94 36.06
CA VAL A 432 11.05 6.78 36.56
C VAL A 432 10.18 6.08 35.53
N TRP A 433 9.42 5.09 35.99
CA TRP A 433 8.47 4.36 35.15
C TRP A 433 7.29 5.26 34.74
N LYS A 434 7.19 5.57 33.45
CA LYS A 434 6.12 6.35 32.82
C LYS A 434 5.20 5.45 31.98
N THR A 435 3.92 5.78 31.92
CA THR A 435 2.95 5.12 31.04
C THR A 435 3.28 5.37 29.57
N ILE A 436 3.10 4.36 28.73
CA ILE A 436 3.26 4.34 27.27
C ILE A 436 4.71 4.54 26.79
N LEU A 437 5.48 5.42 27.45
CA LEU A 437 6.83 5.82 27.05
C LEU A 437 7.92 4.88 27.55
N SER A 438 7.78 4.33 28.76
CA SER A 438 8.82 3.48 29.34
C SER A 438 8.68 2.05 28.85
N GLU A 439 9.72 1.61 28.16
CA GLU A 439 9.98 0.21 27.85
C GLU A 439 10.65 -0.47 29.05
N ILE A 440 10.00 -1.53 29.55
CA ILE A 440 10.40 -2.22 30.77
C ILE A 440 10.60 -3.71 30.54
N ARG A 441 11.49 -4.31 31.32
CA ARG A 441 11.64 -5.75 31.48
C ARG A 441 11.31 -6.11 32.92
N LEU A 442 10.60 -7.22 33.08
CA LEU A 442 10.28 -7.79 34.38
C LEU A 442 11.18 -9.01 34.57
N MET A 443 12.16 -8.88 35.45
CA MET A 443 13.10 -9.96 35.78
C MET A 443 12.69 -10.62 37.08
N HIS A 444 12.41 -11.91 37.04
CA HIS A 444 12.09 -12.67 38.24
C HIS A 444 13.32 -12.76 39.16
N VAL A 445 13.17 -12.40 40.43
CA VAL A 445 14.31 -12.28 41.36
C VAL A 445 14.95 -13.63 41.66
N ASN A 446 14.16 -14.69 41.79
CA ASN A 446 14.66 -15.99 42.23
C ASN A 446 15.26 -16.81 41.08
N THR A 447 14.58 -16.86 39.93
CA THR A 447 15.02 -17.68 38.78
C THR A 447 15.83 -16.89 37.75
N SER A 448 15.95 -15.56 37.90
CA SER A 448 16.55 -14.64 36.91
C SER A 448 15.89 -14.69 35.51
N ALA A 449 14.70 -15.29 35.41
CA ALA A 449 13.95 -15.38 34.17
C ALA A 449 13.29 -14.03 33.83
N VAL A 450 13.37 -13.64 32.56
CA VAL A 450 12.71 -12.44 32.03
C VAL A 450 11.33 -12.85 31.51
N LEU A 451 10.32 -12.06 31.86
CA LEU A 451 8.97 -12.24 31.34
C LEU A 451 8.95 -11.99 29.82
N LYS A 452 8.50 -12.98 29.04
CA LYS A 452 8.52 -12.98 27.58
C LYS A 452 7.23 -13.56 27.02
N LEU A 453 6.82 -13.09 25.83
CA LEU A 453 5.87 -13.85 25.01
C LEU A 453 6.57 -14.88 24.11
N SER A 454 6.07 -16.11 24.17
CA SER A 454 6.50 -17.20 23.29
C SER A 454 6.08 -16.97 21.83
N GLY A 455 4.92 -16.34 21.62
CA GLY A 455 4.35 -16.10 20.28
C GLY A 455 3.49 -17.26 19.77
N ALA A 456 3.47 -18.39 20.48
CA ALA A 456 2.55 -19.49 20.23
C ALA A 456 1.15 -19.20 20.82
N HIS A 457 0.12 -19.68 20.13
CA HIS A 457 -1.25 -19.64 20.62
C HIS A 457 -1.55 -20.92 21.42
N LEU A 458 -2.06 -20.74 22.64
CA LEU A 458 -2.55 -21.83 23.47
C LEU A 458 -3.68 -22.58 22.76
N PRO A 459 -3.81 -23.91 22.94
CA PRO A 459 -4.94 -24.67 22.40
C PRO A 459 -6.30 -24.19 22.95
N ASP A 460 -7.38 -24.85 22.56
CA ASP A 460 -8.74 -24.44 22.92
C ASP A 460 -8.97 -24.29 24.45
N TRP A 461 -8.19 -24.98 25.29
CA TRP A 461 -8.21 -24.81 26.76
C TRP A 461 -7.73 -23.43 27.23
N GLY A 462 -6.87 -22.76 26.46
CA GLY A 462 -6.38 -21.41 26.68
C GLY A 462 -7.06 -20.40 25.78
N PHE A 463 -8.24 -20.72 25.21
CA PHE A 463 -9.02 -19.82 24.36
C PHE A 463 -8.23 -19.21 23.18
N ARG A 464 -7.22 -19.93 22.63
CA ARG A 464 -6.36 -19.45 21.53
C ARG A 464 -5.56 -18.18 21.86
N GLN A 465 -5.36 -17.93 23.14
CA GLN A 465 -4.56 -16.82 23.67
C GLN A 465 -3.07 -17.03 23.47
N LEU A 466 -2.28 -15.96 23.54
CA LEU A 466 -0.82 -16.05 23.46
C LEU A 466 -0.21 -16.63 24.75
N GLU A 467 0.83 -17.45 24.60
CA GLU A 467 1.59 -18.04 25.71
C GLU A 467 2.61 -17.05 26.33
N VAL A 468 2.59 -16.90 27.66
CA VAL A 468 3.59 -16.16 28.45
C VAL A 468 4.57 -17.12 29.09
N VAL A 469 5.86 -16.80 29.01
CA VAL A 469 6.94 -17.63 29.53
C VAL A 469 8.01 -16.81 30.23
N GLY A 470 8.78 -17.47 31.10
CA GLY A 470 10.01 -16.93 31.69
C GLY A 470 11.23 -17.50 30.96
N GLU A 471 12.05 -16.65 30.35
CA GLU A 471 13.28 -17.08 29.67
C GLU A 471 14.54 -16.52 30.34
N LYS A 472 15.59 -17.33 30.49
CA LYS A 472 16.87 -16.88 31.05
C LYS A 472 17.61 -15.96 30.06
N LEU A 473 18.24 -14.91 30.59
CA LEU A 473 18.87 -13.82 29.82
C LEU A 473 20.06 -14.25 28.92
N SER A 474 20.57 -15.47 29.07
CA SER A 474 21.75 -15.98 28.37
C SER A 474 21.58 -16.15 26.85
N ARG A 475 20.35 -16.09 26.33
CA ARG A 475 20.04 -16.30 24.89
C ARG A 475 19.99 -15.04 24.03
N GLY A 476 20.38 -13.88 24.57
CA GLY A 476 20.42 -12.62 23.84
C GLY A 476 19.15 -11.80 23.95
N TYR A 477 19.23 -10.52 23.55
CA TYR A 477 18.13 -9.56 23.61
C TYR A 477 17.06 -9.89 22.56
N HIS A 478 15.82 -10.08 23.00
CA HIS A 478 14.65 -10.20 22.11
C HIS A 478 13.59 -9.16 22.49
N GLU A 479 13.01 -8.50 21.49
CA GLU A 479 11.96 -7.48 21.67
C GLU A 479 10.71 -8.01 22.37
N SER A 480 10.42 -9.31 22.28
CA SER A 480 9.28 -9.94 22.98
C SER A 480 9.44 -10.04 24.50
N MET A 481 10.59 -9.61 25.03
CA MET A 481 10.85 -9.45 26.46
C MET A 481 10.50 -8.05 26.99
N VAL A 482 10.15 -7.11 26.11
CA VAL A 482 9.91 -5.69 26.44
C VAL A 482 8.42 -5.42 26.61
N TRP A 483 8.05 -4.84 27.73
CA TRP A 483 6.68 -4.50 28.11
C TRP A 483 6.52 -2.98 28.23
N ASN A 484 5.31 -2.48 28.00
CA ASN A 484 4.91 -1.11 28.31
C ASN A 484 3.65 -1.10 29.16
N VAL A 485 3.29 0.07 29.66
CA VAL A 485 2.04 0.25 30.41
C VAL A 485 1.12 1.14 29.60
N GLU A 486 0.05 0.58 29.08
CA GLU A 486 -0.92 1.33 28.28
C GLU A 486 -1.82 2.19 29.14
N GLU A 487 -2.28 1.62 30.25
CA GLU A 487 -3.26 2.26 31.10
C GLU A 487 -2.79 2.21 32.54
N HIS A 488 -2.83 3.38 33.17
CA HIS A 488 -2.60 3.52 34.59
C HIS A 488 -3.82 4.19 35.20
N ARG A 489 -4.45 3.49 36.14
CA ARG A 489 -5.49 4.07 36.98
C ARG A 489 -5.07 4.06 38.44
N TYR A 490 -5.47 5.09 39.16
CA TYR A 490 -5.44 5.13 40.61
C TYR A 490 -6.85 5.34 41.14
N GLY A 491 -7.29 4.50 42.08
CA GLY A 491 -8.58 4.68 42.77
C GLY A 491 -8.48 5.80 43.82
N LYS A 492 -9.57 6.57 44.00
CA LYS A 492 -9.69 7.65 45.00
C LYS A 492 -10.55 7.23 46.22
N SER A 493 -11.44 6.25 46.08
CA SER A 493 -12.37 5.81 47.15
C SER A 493 -11.84 4.70 48.07
N GLN A 494 -12.33 4.70 49.32
CA GLN A 494 -12.00 3.70 50.35
C GLN A 494 -12.91 2.45 50.28
N GLU A 495 -14.19 2.62 49.92
CA GLU A 495 -15.16 1.53 49.89
C GLU A 495 -15.01 0.63 48.65
N GLN A 496 -15.25 -0.67 48.82
CA GLN A 496 -15.10 -1.66 47.74
C GLN A 496 -16.11 -1.44 46.60
N LYS A 497 -17.34 -1.02 46.94
CA LYS A 497 -18.42 -0.76 45.98
C LYS A 497 -18.14 0.48 45.12
N GLU A 498 -17.56 1.51 45.72
CA GLU A 498 -17.13 2.73 45.01
C GLU A 498 -15.90 2.47 44.14
N ARG A 499 -14.99 1.58 44.55
CA ARG A 499 -13.88 1.11 43.71
C ARG A 499 -14.35 0.37 42.46
N GLU A 500 -15.38 -0.47 42.60
CA GLU A 500 -16.01 -1.14 41.45
C GLU A 500 -16.65 -0.11 40.51
N LEU A 501 -17.35 0.88 41.05
CA LEU A 501 -17.91 2.01 40.27
C LEU A 501 -16.82 2.86 39.59
N GLU A 502 -15.69 3.13 40.23
CA GLU A 502 -14.54 3.84 39.66
C GLU A 502 -13.83 3.04 38.58
N LEU A 503 -13.72 1.72 38.75
CA LEU A 503 -13.28 0.76 37.72
C LEU A 503 -14.19 0.80 36.49
N HIS A 504 -15.50 0.97 36.71
CA HIS A 504 -16.49 1.12 35.64
C HIS A 504 -16.56 2.55 35.07
N SER A 505 -16.02 3.54 35.78
CA SER A 505 -15.96 4.93 35.31
C SER A 505 -14.85 5.13 34.25
N PRO A 506 -15.08 6.00 33.25
CA PRO A 506 -14.11 6.26 32.21
C PRO A 506 -12.98 7.20 32.68
N ALA A 507 -11.73 6.75 32.59
CA ALA A 507 -10.58 7.44 33.17
C ALA A 507 -10.09 8.66 32.37
N GLN A 508 -10.14 9.89 32.90
CA GLN A 508 -9.48 11.03 32.25
C GLN A 508 -7.96 10.77 32.09
N MET A 509 -7.46 10.84 30.86
CA MET A 509 -6.02 10.94 30.58
C MET A 509 -5.75 12.30 29.96
N ASP A 510 -4.93 13.11 30.62
CA ASP A 510 -4.23 14.22 29.98
C ASP A 510 -3.08 13.61 29.18
N VAL A 511 -3.35 13.09 27.99
CA VAL A 511 -2.28 12.66 27.07
C VAL A 511 -1.62 13.92 26.54
N SER A 512 -0.63 14.40 27.28
CA SER A 512 0.28 15.43 26.83
C SER A 512 1.09 14.90 25.64
N ARG A 513 0.65 15.29 24.45
CA ARG A 513 1.45 15.68 23.27
C ARG A 513 2.09 14.58 22.40
N ASN A 514 1.59 14.57 21.16
CA ASN A 514 2.28 14.63 19.86
C ASN A 514 3.53 13.77 19.68
N LEU A 515 3.32 12.48 19.38
CA LEU A 515 4.28 11.73 18.56
C LEU A 515 4.69 12.57 17.34
N SER A 516 6.00 12.64 17.11
CA SER A 516 6.52 13.35 15.94
C SER A 516 5.94 12.72 14.66
N PHE A 517 5.76 13.54 13.63
CA PHE A 517 5.31 13.02 12.34
C PHE A 517 6.26 11.94 11.81
N MET A 518 7.57 12.11 11.98
CA MET A 518 8.57 11.11 11.57
C MET A 518 8.40 9.78 12.30
N ALA A 519 8.13 9.77 13.61
CA ALA A 519 7.90 8.54 14.35
C ALA A 519 6.64 7.82 13.84
N ARG A 520 5.53 8.57 13.65
CA ARG A 520 4.28 8.02 13.10
C ARG A 520 4.45 7.51 11.68
N PHE A 521 5.19 8.24 10.85
CA PHE A 521 5.50 7.87 9.48
C PHE A 521 6.33 6.58 9.43
N LEU A 522 7.45 6.50 10.14
CA LEU A 522 8.32 5.33 10.15
C LEU A 522 7.59 4.09 10.68
N GLU A 523 6.80 4.26 11.75
CA GLU A 523 5.98 3.17 12.27
C GLU A 523 4.97 2.69 11.23
N LEU A 524 4.19 3.60 10.64
CA LEU A 524 3.20 3.27 9.62
C LEU A 524 3.84 2.56 8.42
N GLN A 525 4.95 3.09 7.91
CA GLN A 525 5.72 2.50 6.80
C GLN A 525 6.17 1.07 7.11
N TRP A 526 6.77 0.89 8.29
CA TRP A 526 7.22 -0.41 8.73
C TRP A 526 6.07 -1.42 8.81
N ARG A 527 4.90 -1.00 9.32
CA ARG A 527 3.70 -1.85 9.38
C ARG A 527 3.17 -2.18 8.00
N MET A 528 3.13 -1.23 7.07
CA MET A 528 2.68 -1.49 5.70
C MET A 528 3.58 -2.52 4.98
N LEU A 529 4.88 -2.57 5.31
CA LEU A 529 5.83 -3.52 4.70
C LEU A 529 5.88 -4.89 5.40
N THR A 530 5.64 -4.94 6.72
CA THR A 530 5.82 -6.16 7.53
C THR A 530 4.53 -6.91 7.84
N VAL A 531 3.37 -6.23 7.85
CA VAL A 531 2.09 -6.87 8.09
C VAL A 531 1.77 -7.73 6.87
N ARG A 532 1.87 -9.05 7.07
CA ARG A 532 1.40 -10.05 6.10
C ARG A 532 -0.09 -10.25 6.34
N SER A 533 -0.90 -10.05 5.30
CA SER A 533 -2.27 -10.56 5.28
C SER A 533 -2.22 -12.07 5.22
N ASP A 534 -3.09 -12.78 5.95
CA ASP A 534 -3.19 -14.22 5.83
C ASP A 534 -3.46 -14.60 4.37
N ASP A 535 -2.57 -15.38 3.77
CA ASP A 535 -2.57 -15.76 2.36
C ASP A 535 -3.67 -16.80 2.06
N SER A 536 -4.94 -16.42 2.22
CA SER A 536 -6.02 -17.23 1.69
C SER A 536 -5.97 -17.16 0.17
N GLU A 537 -5.66 -18.28 -0.49
CA GLU A 537 -5.67 -18.38 -1.95
C GLU A 537 -7.04 -17.96 -2.49
N HIS A 538 -7.06 -16.87 -3.26
CA HIS A 538 -8.29 -16.38 -3.89
C HIS A 538 -8.54 -17.14 -5.19
N LYS A 539 -9.80 -17.46 -5.50
CA LYS A 539 -10.17 -18.24 -6.71
C LYS A 539 -9.62 -17.64 -8.02
N TYR A 540 -9.68 -16.31 -8.16
CA TYR A 540 -9.17 -15.58 -9.34
C TYR A 540 -7.69 -15.17 -9.23
N SER A 541 -6.95 -15.72 -8.26
CA SER A 541 -5.49 -15.53 -8.22
C SER A 541 -4.85 -16.17 -9.45
N SER A 542 -3.73 -15.62 -9.89
CA SER A 542 -3.09 -15.96 -11.17
C SER A 542 -1.58 -15.91 -11.03
N SER A 543 -0.88 -16.76 -11.79
CA SER A 543 0.58 -16.72 -11.84
C SER A 543 1.09 -15.71 -12.87
N PRO A 544 2.31 -15.17 -12.71
CA PRO A 544 2.89 -14.25 -13.70
C PRO A 544 2.99 -14.82 -15.12
N LEU A 545 3.14 -16.14 -15.29
CA LEU A 545 3.24 -16.77 -16.61
C LEU A 545 1.91 -16.75 -17.36
N ASP A 546 0.79 -16.92 -16.65
CA ASP A 546 -0.55 -16.92 -17.22
C ASP A 546 -0.93 -15.55 -17.82
N TRP A 547 -0.26 -14.49 -17.39
CA TRP A 547 -0.51 -13.14 -17.87
C TRP A 547 -0.01 -12.92 -19.29
N ILE A 548 1.09 -13.56 -19.72
CA ILE A 548 1.63 -13.37 -21.08
C ILE A 548 0.66 -13.95 -22.12
N THR A 549 0.15 -15.14 -21.84
CA THR A 549 -0.76 -15.85 -22.74
C THR A 549 -2.19 -15.35 -22.60
N LEU A 550 -2.55 -14.60 -21.55
CA LEU A 550 -3.93 -14.25 -21.21
C LEU A 550 -4.76 -15.53 -20.97
N ASP A 551 -4.25 -16.41 -20.12
CA ASP A 551 -4.97 -17.64 -19.73
C ASP A 551 -5.94 -17.38 -18.58
N THR A 552 -5.79 -16.29 -17.83
CA THR A 552 -6.69 -15.94 -16.72
C THR A 552 -7.66 -14.82 -17.08
N SER A 553 -8.88 -14.89 -16.56
CA SER A 553 -9.89 -13.83 -16.61
C SER A 553 -10.48 -13.59 -15.22
N ILE A 554 -10.77 -12.35 -14.86
CA ILE A 554 -11.36 -12.03 -13.56
C ILE A 554 -12.78 -11.51 -13.75
N ALA A 555 -13.77 -12.18 -13.14
CA ALA A 555 -15.14 -11.72 -13.15
C ALA A 555 -15.32 -10.57 -12.16
N TYR A 556 -15.67 -9.39 -12.67
CA TYR A 556 -15.76 -8.16 -11.89
C TYR A 556 -17.15 -7.94 -11.32
N TRP A 557 -18.17 -8.19 -12.14
CA TRP A 557 -19.55 -8.02 -11.74
C TRP A 557 -20.46 -8.92 -12.57
N LEU A 558 -21.52 -9.43 -11.95
CA LEU A 558 -22.62 -10.14 -12.60
C LEU A 558 -23.92 -9.50 -12.13
N HIS A 559 -24.76 -9.11 -13.08
CA HIS A 559 -26.05 -8.51 -12.75
C HIS A 559 -26.93 -9.53 -12.00
N PRO A 560 -27.68 -9.15 -10.94
CA PRO A 560 -28.49 -10.09 -10.14
C PRO A 560 -29.64 -10.76 -10.91
N ARG A 561 -30.32 -10.04 -11.81
CA ARG A 561 -31.46 -10.55 -12.60
C ARG A 561 -31.10 -10.99 -14.03
N THR A 562 -30.34 -10.18 -14.77
CA THR A 562 -29.90 -10.48 -16.13
C THR A 562 -28.55 -11.21 -16.17
N SER A 563 -28.17 -11.74 -17.34
CA SER A 563 -26.85 -12.35 -17.61
C SER A 563 -25.76 -11.32 -17.99
N ALA A 564 -26.04 -10.02 -17.83
CA ALA A 564 -25.05 -8.96 -18.04
C ALA A 564 -23.91 -9.08 -17.02
N GLN A 565 -22.67 -8.95 -17.49
CA GLN A 565 -21.48 -9.15 -16.67
C GLN A 565 -20.31 -8.31 -17.15
N ILE A 566 -19.44 -7.93 -16.22
CA ILE A 566 -18.18 -7.24 -16.49
C ILE A 566 -17.05 -8.18 -16.15
N HIS A 567 -16.10 -8.32 -17.07
CA HIS A 567 -14.91 -9.14 -16.93
C HIS A 567 -13.66 -8.32 -17.22
N LEU A 568 -12.61 -8.55 -16.43
CA LEU A 568 -11.27 -8.12 -16.79
C LEU A 568 -10.69 -9.12 -17.77
N LEU A 569 -10.78 -8.76 -19.06
CA LEU A 569 -10.22 -9.52 -20.16
C LEU A 569 -9.60 -8.55 -21.18
N GLY A 570 -8.39 -8.86 -21.62
CA GLY A 570 -7.69 -8.07 -22.63
C GLY A 570 -8.10 -8.40 -24.05
N ASN A 571 -7.74 -7.52 -24.99
CA ASN A 571 -7.87 -7.80 -26.41
C ASN A 571 -6.80 -8.81 -26.83
N VAL A 572 -7.19 -10.07 -27.07
CA VAL A 572 -6.27 -11.18 -27.38
C VAL A 572 -5.30 -10.85 -28.52
N VAL A 573 -5.78 -10.16 -29.55
CA VAL A 573 -4.97 -9.82 -30.73
C VAL A 573 -3.88 -8.82 -30.35
N ILE A 574 -4.21 -7.80 -29.57
CA ILE A 574 -3.26 -6.80 -29.08
C ILE A 574 -2.28 -7.45 -28.10
N TRP A 575 -2.79 -8.27 -27.18
CA TRP A 575 -2.00 -8.92 -26.15
C TRP A 575 -0.93 -9.87 -26.73
N ALA A 576 -1.36 -10.76 -27.64
CA ALA A 576 -0.46 -11.71 -28.29
C ALA A 576 0.54 -11.00 -29.21
N SER A 577 0.10 -10.01 -29.98
CA SER A 577 0.99 -9.25 -30.87
C SER A 577 1.98 -8.36 -30.11
N ALA A 578 1.60 -7.79 -28.97
CA ALA A 578 2.49 -7.00 -28.11
C ALA A 578 3.59 -7.88 -27.48
N SER A 579 3.22 -9.09 -27.05
CA SER A 579 4.18 -10.10 -26.57
C SER A 579 5.12 -10.56 -27.69
N LEU A 580 4.57 -10.85 -28.88
CA LEU A 580 5.36 -11.22 -30.06
C LEU A 580 6.30 -10.08 -30.50
N ALA A 581 5.84 -8.83 -30.49
CA ALA A 581 6.66 -7.68 -30.84
C ALA A 581 7.81 -7.47 -29.85
N THR A 582 7.59 -7.75 -28.56
CA THR A 582 8.67 -7.72 -27.56
C THR A 582 9.73 -8.77 -27.86
N LEU A 583 9.32 -9.99 -28.23
CA LEU A 583 10.25 -11.05 -28.65
C LEU A 583 11.00 -10.67 -29.93
N VAL A 584 10.30 -10.18 -30.96
CA VAL A 584 10.89 -9.73 -32.22
C VAL A 584 11.87 -8.59 -31.99
N TYR A 585 11.52 -7.62 -31.13
CA TYR A 585 12.43 -6.55 -30.71
C TYR A 585 13.72 -7.11 -30.11
N ALA A 586 13.61 -8.05 -29.15
CA ALA A 586 14.77 -8.64 -28.50
C ALA A 586 15.68 -9.39 -29.49
N LEU A 587 15.10 -10.17 -30.41
CA LEU A 587 15.83 -10.88 -31.46
C LEU A 587 16.53 -9.93 -32.43
N LEU A 588 15.82 -8.89 -32.92
CA LEU A 588 16.39 -7.87 -33.80
C LEU A 588 17.48 -7.06 -33.09
N PHE A 589 17.26 -6.68 -31.83
CA PHE A 589 18.25 -5.96 -31.03
C PHE A 589 19.53 -6.79 -30.85
N LEU A 590 19.41 -8.08 -30.48
CA LEU A 590 20.55 -8.99 -30.36
C LEU A 590 21.27 -9.16 -31.71
N TRP A 591 20.52 -9.32 -32.79
CA TRP A 591 21.06 -9.43 -34.15
C TRP A 591 21.88 -8.19 -34.54
N TYR A 592 21.32 -7.00 -34.37
CA TYR A 592 22.03 -5.75 -34.66
C TYR A 592 23.24 -5.53 -33.74
N LEU A 593 23.13 -5.92 -32.46
CA LEU A 593 24.24 -5.83 -31.51
C LEU A 593 25.42 -6.72 -31.93
N LEU A 594 25.13 -7.97 -32.35
CA LEU A 594 26.15 -8.91 -32.83
C LEU A 594 26.81 -8.42 -34.13
N ARG A 595 26.03 -7.88 -35.07
CA ARG A 595 26.55 -7.33 -36.34
C ARG A 595 27.38 -6.07 -36.11
N ARG A 596 26.95 -5.18 -35.22
CA ARG A 596 27.74 -4.00 -34.81
C ARG A 596 29.05 -4.39 -34.11
N ARG A 597 29.05 -5.44 -33.28
CA ARG A 597 30.29 -6.00 -32.71
C ARG A 597 31.26 -6.54 -33.76
N ARG A 598 30.75 -7.02 -34.90
CA ARG A 598 31.53 -7.41 -36.09
C ARG A 598 31.83 -6.24 -37.05
N SER A 599 31.60 -4.99 -36.62
CA SER A 599 31.77 -3.77 -37.42
C SER A 599 30.88 -3.67 -38.66
N ILE A 600 29.79 -4.44 -38.73
CA ILE A 600 28.75 -4.32 -39.77
C ILE A 600 27.65 -3.40 -39.22
N ARG A 601 27.55 -2.18 -39.76
CA ARG A 601 26.57 -1.17 -39.33
C ARG A 601 25.37 -1.16 -40.27
N ASP A 602 24.32 -1.90 -39.89
CA ASP A 602 23.08 -1.99 -40.69
C ASP A 602 22.21 -0.74 -40.61
N LEU A 603 22.25 -0.05 -39.47
CA LEU A 603 21.45 1.12 -39.17
C LEU A 603 22.35 2.34 -39.01
N PRO A 604 21.97 3.52 -39.54
CA PRO A 604 22.60 4.79 -39.22
C PRO A 604 22.65 5.02 -37.71
N GLU A 605 23.67 5.75 -37.22
CA GLU A 605 23.88 5.94 -35.78
C GLU A 605 22.67 6.59 -35.08
N ASP A 606 22.04 7.59 -35.70
CA ASP A 606 20.88 8.26 -35.11
C ASP A 606 19.67 7.34 -34.98
N SER A 607 19.42 6.49 -35.99
CA SER A 607 18.35 5.50 -35.95
C SER A 607 18.65 4.40 -34.94
N TRP A 608 19.91 4.01 -34.78
CA TRP A 608 20.32 3.06 -33.75
C TRP A 608 20.10 3.61 -32.34
N LEU A 609 20.53 4.85 -32.06
CA LEU A 609 20.32 5.48 -30.75
C LEU A 609 18.83 5.61 -30.41
N ARG A 610 18.00 5.99 -31.40
CA ARG A 610 16.53 6.00 -31.24
C ARG A 610 15.98 4.60 -30.93
N TRP A 611 16.44 3.57 -31.64
CA TRP A 611 16.04 2.17 -31.42
C TRP A 611 16.42 1.64 -30.03
N VAL A 612 17.63 1.97 -29.55
CA VAL A 612 18.10 1.59 -28.21
C VAL A 612 17.29 2.32 -27.15
N LEU A 613 17.06 3.63 -27.28
CA LEU A 613 16.25 4.40 -26.33
C LEU A 613 14.80 3.88 -26.26
N ALA A 614 14.19 3.61 -27.42
CA ALA A 614 12.83 3.09 -27.49
C ALA A 614 12.70 1.72 -26.81
N GLY A 615 13.66 0.81 -27.01
CA GLY A 615 13.67 -0.47 -26.31
C GLY A 615 14.01 -0.37 -24.83
N ALA A 616 14.96 0.48 -24.46
CA ALA A 616 15.30 0.71 -23.05
C ALA A 616 14.06 1.17 -22.28
N LEU A 617 13.23 2.05 -22.86
CA LEU A 617 12.01 2.51 -22.21
C LEU A 617 10.85 1.51 -22.31
N CYS A 618 10.59 0.94 -23.49
CA CYS A 618 9.42 0.07 -23.67
C CYS A 618 9.71 -1.38 -23.23
N ALA A 619 10.74 -2.04 -23.77
CA ALA A 619 11.10 -3.40 -23.36
C ALA A 619 11.67 -3.42 -21.93
N GLY A 620 12.47 -2.42 -21.55
CA GLY A 620 12.93 -2.26 -20.16
C GLY A 620 11.79 -1.91 -19.20
N GLY A 621 10.82 -1.08 -19.62
CA GLY A 621 9.62 -0.79 -18.84
C GLY A 621 8.73 -2.01 -18.64
N TRP A 622 8.58 -2.86 -19.64
CA TRP A 622 7.94 -4.17 -19.49
C TRP A 622 8.69 -5.04 -18.49
N ALA A 623 10.01 -5.22 -18.64
CA ALA A 623 10.80 -6.10 -17.79
C ALA A 623 10.77 -5.67 -16.31
N VAL A 624 10.96 -4.37 -16.03
CA VAL A 624 11.01 -3.85 -14.65
C VAL A 624 9.62 -3.88 -14.00
N ASN A 625 8.52 -3.77 -14.76
CA ASN A 625 7.16 -3.91 -14.22
C ASN A 625 6.61 -5.34 -14.26
N TYR A 626 7.37 -6.33 -14.76
CA TYR A 626 6.91 -7.73 -14.85
C TYR A 626 7.77 -8.69 -14.02
N LEU A 627 9.09 -8.63 -14.16
CA LEU A 627 10.01 -9.57 -13.51
C LEU A 627 9.96 -9.58 -11.97
N PRO A 628 9.74 -8.45 -11.27
CA PRO A 628 9.67 -8.47 -9.81
C PRO A 628 8.56 -9.37 -9.25
N PHE A 629 7.48 -9.59 -10.00
CA PHE A 629 6.36 -10.42 -9.54
C PHE A 629 6.71 -11.90 -9.39
N PHE A 630 7.78 -12.39 -10.04
CA PHE A 630 8.28 -13.75 -9.83
C PHE A 630 8.96 -13.94 -8.48
N LEU A 631 9.41 -12.85 -7.84
CA LEU A 631 10.08 -12.86 -6.55
C LEU A 631 9.13 -12.54 -5.39
N MET A 632 7.86 -12.22 -5.68
CA MET A 632 6.89 -11.82 -4.69
C MET A 632 6.06 -13.01 -4.21
N GLU A 633 6.19 -13.34 -2.93
CA GLU A 633 5.33 -14.30 -2.22
C GLU A 633 4.04 -13.60 -1.76
N LYS A 634 3.18 -13.21 -2.71
CA LYS A 634 1.86 -12.58 -2.44
C LYS A 634 0.81 -13.16 -3.38
N THR A 635 -0.46 -13.00 -3.04
CA THR A 635 -1.56 -13.29 -3.97
C THR A 635 -1.55 -12.27 -5.12
N LEU A 636 -1.43 -12.77 -6.36
CA LEU A 636 -1.31 -11.93 -7.55
C LEU A 636 -2.53 -12.08 -8.46
N PHE A 637 -2.82 -11.02 -9.20
CA PHE A 637 -3.97 -10.91 -10.10
C PHE A 637 -3.57 -10.29 -11.44
N LEU A 638 -4.30 -10.61 -12.51
CA LEU A 638 -4.03 -10.14 -13.88
C LEU A 638 -3.82 -8.63 -14.01
N TYR A 639 -4.52 -7.81 -13.21
CA TYR A 639 -4.39 -6.36 -13.28
C TYR A 639 -3.01 -5.82 -12.89
N HIS A 640 -2.20 -6.61 -12.15
CA HIS A 640 -0.81 -6.29 -11.85
C HIS A 640 0.09 -6.23 -13.09
N TYR A 641 -0.29 -6.94 -14.16
CA TYR A 641 0.44 -6.96 -15.43
C TYR A 641 0.19 -5.70 -16.30
N LEU A 642 -0.88 -4.95 -16.04
CA LEU A 642 -1.31 -3.88 -16.95
C LEU A 642 -0.29 -2.75 -17.12
N PRO A 643 0.46 -2.29 -16.09
CA PRO A 643 1.58 -1.38 -16.30
C PRO A 643 2.61 -1.93 -17.29
N ALA A 644 3.00 -3.20 -17.17
CA ALA A 644 3.94 -3.83 -18.10
C ALA A 644 3.36 -3.97 -19.52
N LEU A 645 2.09 -4.34 -19.64
CA LEU A 645 1.38 -4.41 -20.92
C LEU A 645 1.38 -3.06 -21.64
N THR A 646 1.18 -1.94 -20.94
CA THR A 646 1.16 -0.62 -21.58
C THR A 646 2.48 -0.29 -22.29
N PHE A 647 3.61 -0.69 -21.71
CA PHE A 647 4.91 -0.55 -22.35
C PHE A 647 5.08 -1.47 -23.57
N GLN A 648 4.53 -2.69 -23.55
CA GLN A 648 4.52 -3.55 -24.74
C GLN A 648 3.65 -2.98 -25.87
N ILE A 649 2.49 -2.40 -25.53
CA ILE A 649 1.61 -1.74 -26.51
C ILE A 649 2.33 -0.57 -27.18
N LEU A 650 3.15 0.20 -26.44
CA LEU A 650 3.99 1.27 -27.01
C LEU A 650 5.10 0.72 -27.93
N LEU A 651 5.67 -0.44 -27.60
CA LEU A 651 6.73 -1.08 -28.39
C LEU A 651 6.23 -1.62 -29.73
N LEU A 652 4.99 -2.12 -29.78
CA LEU A 652 4.45 -2.80 -30.95
C LEU A 652 4.49 -1.94 -32.23
N PRO A 653 3.96 -0.69 -32.25
CA PRO A 653 4.07 0.18 -33.41
C PRO A 653 5.52 0.55 -33.77
N VAL A 654 6.42 0.66 -32.78
CA VAL A 654 7.86 0.91 -33.03
C VAL A 654 8.48 -0.22 -33.84
N VAL A 655 8.18 -1.47 -33.48
CA VAL A 655 8.66 -2.66 -34.20
C VAL A 655 8.04 -2.73 -35.60
N LEU A 656 6.75 -2.45 -35.74
CA LEU A 656 6.08 -2.43 -37.04
C LEU A 656 6.67 -1.37 -37.99
N GLN A 657 6.92 -0.15 -37.48
CA GLN A 657 7.59 0.89 -38.27
C GLN A 657 8.99 0.44 -38.68
N HIS A 658 9.76 -0.13 -37.76
CA HIS A 658 11.12 -0.59 -38.03
C HIS A 658 11.18 -1.68 -39.12
N ILE A 659 10.23 -2.63 -39.09
CA ILE A 659 10.12 -3.67 -40.12
C ILE A 659 9.80 -3.04 -41.49
N SER A 660 8.85 -2.11 -41.55
CA SER A 660 8.48 -1.41 -42.78
C SER A 660 9.64 -0.61 -43.38
N ASP A 661 10.36 0.13 -42.54
CA ASP A 661 11.41 1.05 -42.98
C ASP A 661 12.68 0.29 -43.41
N HIS A 662 13.09 -0.74 -42.66
CA HIS A 662 14.40 -1.38 -42.81
C HIS A 662 14.39 -2.80 -43.37
N LEU A 663 13.34 -3.60 -43.12
CA LEU A 663 13.22 -4.97 -43.65
C LEU A 663 12.52 -4.99 -45.01
N CYS A 664 11.45 -4.22 -45.17
CA CYS A 664 10.71 -4.14 -46.43
C CYS A 664 11.41 -3.20 -47.42
N ARG A 665 12.32 -3.75 -48.24
CA ARG A 665 13.11 -2.94 -49.20
C ARG A 665 12.36 -2.55 -50.49
N SER A 666 11.43 -3.39 -50.96
CA SER A 666 10.67 -3.11 -52.19
C SER A 666 9.37 -2.35 -51.91
N PRO A 667 8.93 -1.45 -52.82
CA PRO A 667 7.71 -0.67 -52.63
C PRO A 667 6.46 -1.57 -52.58
N LEU A 668 6.46 -2.67 -53.35
CA LEU A 668 5.40 -3.67 -53.30
C LEU A 668 5.32 -4.32 -51.92
N LEU A 669 6.46 -4.75 -51.35
CA LEU A 669 6.49 -5.38 -50.03
C LEU A 669 6.06 -4.40 -48.92
N ARG A 670 6.42 -3.12 -49.02
CA ARG A 670 5.95 -2.07 -48.10
C ARG A 670 4.45 -1.85 -48.18
N SER A 671 3.89 -1.83 -49.39
CA SER A 671 2.44 -1.68 -49.60
C SER A 671 1.68 -2.90 -49.05
N LEU A 672 2.15 -4.11 -49.36
CA LEU A 672 1.60 -5.36 -48.82
C LEU A 672 1.67 -5.39 -47.29
N PHE A 673 2.82 -5.04 -46.71
CA PHE A 673 2.99 -4.98 -45.25
C PHE A 673 2.06 -3.94 -44.61
N SER A 674 1.93 -2.76 -45.21
CA SER A 674 1.00 -1.72 -44.74
C SER A 674 -0.45 -2.20 -44.80
N GLY A 675 -0.84 -2.90 -45.88
CA GLY A 675 -2.16 -3.54 -46.00
C GLY A 675 -2.40 -4.59 -44.92
N LEU A 676 -1.39 -5.43 -44.61
CA LEU A 676 -1.45 -6.41 -43.52
C LEU A 676 -1.59 -5.73 -42.15
N VAL A 677 -0.87 -4.64 -41.90
CA VAL A 677 -0.99 -3.87 -40.66
C VAL A 677 -2.39 -3.29 -40.51
N VAL A 678 -2.97 -2.73 -41.57
CA VAL A 678 -4.37 -2.23 -41.56
C VAL A 678 -5.37 -3.36 -41.32
N ALA A 679 -5.19 -4.51 -41.98
CA ALA A 679 -6.03 -5.68 -41.75
C ALA A 679 -5.94 -6.20 -40.30
N TRP A 680 -4.73 -6.19 -39.73
CA TRP A 680 -4.50 -6.54 -38.33
C TRP A 680 -5.17 -5.57 -37.35
N TYR A 681 -5.09 -4.25 -37.59
CA TYR A 681 -5.82 -3.25 -36.80
C TYR A 681 -7.34 -3.45 -36.88
N SER A 682 -7.87 -3.75 -38.07
CA SER A 682 -9.29 -4.08 -38.25
C SER A 682 -9.71 -5.32 -37.46
N CYS A 683 -8.85 -6.34 -37.41
CA CYS A 683 -9.06 -7.53 -36.57
C CYS A 683 -9.07 -7.16 -35.07
N ALA A 684 -8.12 -6.34 -34.60
CA ALA A 684 -8.10 -5.87 -33.22
C ALA A 684 -9.38 -5.07 -32.87
N CYS A 685 -9.87 -4.22 -33.78
CA CYS A 685 -11.13 -3.49 -33.62
C CYS A 685 -12.35 -4.43 -33.59
N HIS A 686 -12.35 -5.47 -34.41
CA HIS A 686 -13.40 -6.49 -34.41
C HIS A 686 -13.44 -7.23 -33.07
N VAL A 687 -12.29 -7.67 -32.55
CA VAL A 687 -12.19 -8.31 -31.22
C VAL A 687 -12.68 -7.37 -30.11
N PHE A 688 -12.29 -6.10 -30.15
CA PHE A 688 -12.80 -5.10 -29.21
C PHE A 688 -14.34 -5.03 -29.22
N ASN A 689 -14.94 -4.94 -30.40
CA ASN A 689 -16.40 -4.89 -30.55
C ASN A 689 -17.09 -6.17 -30.06
N THR A 690 -16.49 -7.33 -30.30
CA THR A 690 -17.00 -8.64 -29.84
C THR A 690 -16.94 -8.77 -28.32
N LEU A 691 -15.87 -8.29 -27.67
CA LEU A 691 -15.69 -8.29 -26.22
C LEU A 691 -16.31 -7.09 -25.50
N ARG A 692 -16.83 -6.10 -26.24
CA ARG A 692 -17.43 -4.87 -25.71
C ARG A 692 -18.53 -5.14 -24.66
N PRO A 693 -19.47 -6.10 -24.84
CA PRO A 693 -20.48 -6.39 -23.84
C PRO A 693 -19.89 -6.81 -22.48
N LEU A 694 -18.78 -7.55 -22.48
CA LEU A 694 -18.07 -7.96 -21.26
C LEU A 694 -17.22 -6.84 -20.65
N THR A 695 -16.92 -5.80 -21.42
CA THR A 695 -16.12 -4.65 -20.99
C THR A 695 -16.99 -3.58 -20.33
N TYR A 696 -18.14 -3.27 -20.93
CA TYR A 696 -19.08 -2.25 -20.41
C TYR A 696 -20.19 -2.84 -19.54
N GLY A 697 -20.51 -4.13 -19.70
CA GLY A 697 -21.64 -4.79 -19.04
C GLY A 697 -23.01 -4.33 -19.55
N ASP A 698 -23.07 -3.59 -20.66
CA ASP A 698 -24.27 -2.90 -21.16
C ASP A 698 -25.32 -3.83 -21.77
N ARG A 699 -24.88 -4.92 -22.41
CA ARG A 699 -25.75 -5.89 -23.06
C ARG A 699 -25.79 -7.22 -22.32
N SER A 700 -26.99 -7.70 -21.99
CA SER A 700 -27.20 -9.07 -21.53
C SER A 700 -27.06 -10.05 -22.70
N LEU A 701 -26.16 -11.02 -22.56
CA LEU A 701 -25.90 -12.04 -23.58
C LEU A 701 -26.58 -13.36 -23.20
N SER A 702 -27.07 -14.09 -24.20
CA SER A 702 -27.60 -15.43 -24.03
C SER A 702 -26.50 -16.43 -23.63
N PRO A 703 -26.84 -17.57 -23.00
CA PRO A 703 -25.84 -18.58 -22.63
C PRO A 703 -25.03 -19.13 -23.82
N SER A 704 -25.63 -19.21 -25.01
CA SER A 704 -24.93 -19.62 -26.24
C SER A 704 -23.92 -18.58 -26.71
N GLU A 705 -24.28 -17.30 -26.69
CA GLU A 705 -23.36 -16.19 -26.99
C GLU A 705 -22.21 -16.13 -25.98
N LEU A 706 -22.49 -16.30 -24.69
CA LEU A 706 -21.46 -16.34 -23.65
C LEU A 706 -20.49 -17.52 -23.82
N LYS A 707 -20.99 -18.69 -24.24
CA LYS A 707 -20.13 -19.82 -24.61
C LYS A 707 -19.29 -19.51 -25.84
N ALA A 708 -19.84 -18.80 -26.83
CA ALA A 708 -19.11 -18.41 -28.03
C ALA A 708 -17.98 -17.39 -27.75
N LEU A 709 -18.11 -16.59 -26.69
CA LEU A 709 -17.05 -15.68 -26.23
C LEU A 709 -15.94 -16.36 -25.42
N ARG A 710 -16.15 -17.62 -25.00
CA ARG A 710 -15.13 -18.41 -24.29
C ARG A 710 -14.15 -19.02 -25.28
N TRP A 711 -13.25 -18.21 -25.81
CA TRP A 711 -12.24 -18.65 -26.78
C TRP A 711 -11.13 -19.50 -26.17
N LYS A 712 -10.95 -19.41 -24.84
CA LYS A 712 -10.08 -20.30 -24.08
C LYS A 712 -10.86 -20.99 -22.97
N ASP A 713 -10.56 -22.25 -22.74
CA ASP A 713 -11.17 -23.02 -21.67
C ASP A 713 -10.85 -22.45 -20.28
N SER A 714 -9.70 -21.81 -20.14
CA SER A 714 -9.25 -21.16 -18.90
C SER A 714 -10.01 -19.87 -18.56
N TRP A 715 -10.81 -19.32 -19.50
CA TRP A 715 -11.64 -18.15 -19.23
C TRP A 715 -12.91 -18.52 -18.48
N ASP A 716 -12.98 -18.11 -17.22
CA ASP A 716 -14.09 -18.32 -16.29
C ASP A 716 -15.25 -17.34 -16.55
N ILE A 717 -15.81 -17.38 -17.76
CA ILE A 717 -17.03 -16.63 -18.09
C ILE A 717 -18.22 -17.23 -17.35
N LEU A 718 -18.92 -16.42 -16.55
CA LEU A 718 -20.02 -16.91 -15.73
C LEU A 718 -21.25 -17.16 -16.61
N ILE A 719 -21.72 -18.40 -16.62
CA ILE A 719 -22.94 -18.83 -17.30
C ILE A 719 -23.93 -19.31 -16.24
N ARG A 720 -25.07 -18.64 -16.12
CA ARG A 720 -26.15 -19.10 -15.24
C ARG A 720 -26.71 -20.42 -15.78
N LYS A 721 -26.71 -21.45 -14.93
CA LYS A 721 -27.58 -22.61 -15.15
C LYS A 721 -28.99 -22.18 -14.75
N TYR A 722 -29.94 -22.36 -15.67
CA TYR A 722 -31.35 -22.04 -15.45
C TYR A 722 -31.94 -22.83 -14.30
#